data_AF-A0A0B2SL80-F1
#
_entry.id   AF-A0A0B2SL80-F1
#
_cell.length_a   1.000
_cell.length_b   1.000
_cell.length_c   1.000
_cell.angle_alpha   90.00
_cell.angle_beta   90.00
_cell.angle_gamma   90.00
#
_symmetry.space_group_name_H-M   'P 1'
#
loop_
_entity.id
_entity.type
_entity.pdbx_description
1 polymer ?
#
loop_
_entity_poly.entity_id
_entity_poly.type
_entity_poly.pdbx_seq_one_letter_code
_entity_poly.pdbx_strand_id
1 'polypeptide(L)'
;TTSKGCVSSEDESIIINPQFDDGLNNWSGRGCKIALHDSMGDGKILPKTGKVFASATERTQSWNGIQQEITGRVQRKLAYEVTAVVRIFGNNVTTSDVRATLYVQAPDLREQYIGIANVQATDKDWVQMQGKFLLNGSPSKVVVYLEGPAPGTDILVNTFVIKHADKTPPSTPPDCEGAAFGVNIIENSNLANGTNGWFPLGNCTLSVGTGSPRIIPPMARDSLGPHESLSGRYVLVTNRTQTWMGPAQMITEKLKLFLTYQVSAWVRIGNGSSGPQNVNVALSVDNQWVNGGQVEVADDRWHEIGGSFRIEKQPSKVMVYIQGPASGVDLMLAGLQIFAVDRHARFKYLRRQTDKIRKREIILKFSGLDSIGNLGTLVRVKQVQNDFPIGSCISRSNIDNEDFVDFFVKHFNWAVFGNELKWYWTEPQQGNLNYKDADEMLDLCQKNKIDTRGHCIFWDVDNTVQQWIKSLNKTDLMTAVQNRLNGLLTRYKGKFKHYDVNNEMLHGSFYQDRLGKDIRANMFKTAHQIDPSATLFVNDYHVEDGCDTRSSPEKYIQHILDLKEQGAPVSGIGIQGHIDSPVGPIVCSALDKMGTLGIPIWFTELDVSSTNEYVRADDLEVMLRESLAHPAIDGVMLWGFWELFMSRENSHLVNAEGELNEAGKRYLALKQEWLSHSHGYVDEQGQFSFRGFSGTYNVEVVTLAKKVTKTFVVDKGDSSLVVSIDL
;
A
#
# COMPACT_ATOMS: atom_id res chain seq x y z
N THR A 1 19.92 -13.89 -56.62
CA THR A 1 18.66 -13.42 -55.98
C THR A 1 18.68 -13.83 -54.53
N THR A 2 19.24 -12.96 -53.71
CA THR A 2 19.38 -13.08 -52.24
C THR A 2 18.07 -12.67 -51.57
N SER A 3 17.38 -13.60 -50.90
CA SER A 3 16.30 -13.24 -49.97
C SER A 3 16.92 -12.82 -48.64
N LYS A 4 16.89 -11.51 -48.37
CA LYS A 4 17.09 -10.98 -47.02
C LYS A 4 15.96 -11.48 -46.13
N GLY A 5 16.26 -12.38 -45.20
CA GLY A 5 15.42 -12.65 -44.05
C GLY A 5 15.47 -11.43 -43.14
N CYS A 6 14.33 -10.79 -42.92
CA CYS A 6 14.15 -9.76 -41.91
C CYS A 6 14.09 -10.47 -40.56
N VAL A 7 15.21 -10.50 -39.84
CA VAL A 7 15.22 -10.86 -38.41
C VAL A 7 14.75 -9.60 -37.68
N SER A 8 13.62 -9.68 -36.99
CA SER A 8 13.06 -8.60 -36.19
C SER A 8 14.03 -8.19 -35.09
N SER A 9 14.35 -6.90 -35.02
CA SER A 9 15.30 -6.27 -34.09
C SER A 9 14.83 -6.18 -32.64
N GLU A 10 13.78 -6.90 -32.24
CA GLU A 10 13.15 -6.79 -30.92
C GLU A 10 13.76 -7.72 -29.86
N ASP A 11 14.58 -8.69 -30.26
CA ASP A 11 15.12 -9.74 -29.37
C ASP A 11 16.60 -9.53 -28.95
N GLU A 12 17.27 -8.53 -29.51
CA GLU A 12 18.69 -8.30 -29.24
C GLU A 12 18.91 -7.45 -27.99
N SER A 13 19.86 -7.89 -27.16
CA SER A 13 20.28 -7.15 -25.97
C SER A 13 20.85 -5.79 -26.36
N ILE A 14 20.42 -4.72 -25.69
CA ILE A 14 21.05 -3.40 -25.86
C ILE A 14 22.45 -3.36 -25.26
N ILE A 15 22.85 -4.33 -24.42
CA ILE A 15 24.24 -4.49 -23.97
C ILE A 15 25.09 -5.08 -25.08
N ILE A 16 26.25 -4.45 -25.33
CA ILE A 16 27.26 -4.96 -26.26
C ILE A 16 28.15 -5.94 -25.52
N ASN A 17 28.45 -7.06 -26.18
CA ASN A 17 29.28 -8.14 -25.64
C ASN A 17 28.77 -8.68 -24.28
N PRO A 18 27.50 -9.14 -24.20
CA PRO A 18 26.86 -9.53 -22.93
C PRO A 18 27.41 -10.80 -22.29
N GLN A 19 28.17 -11.62 -23.04
CA GLN A 19 28.78 -12.88 -22.59
C GLN A 19 30.32 -12.82 -22.56
N PHE A 20 30.91 -11.67 -22.85
CA PHE A 20 32.36 -11.45 -22.87
C PHE A 20 33.15 -12.29 -23.89
N ASP A 21 32.47 -12.82 -24.92
CA ASP A 21 33.10 -13.61 -26.01
C ASP A 21 34.11 -12.79 -26.83
N ASP A 22 33.93 -11.47 -26.90
CA ASP A 22 34.87 -10.51 -27.50
C ASP A 22 35.72 -9.81 -26.42
N GLY A 23 36.11 -10.57 -25.39
CA GLY A 23 36.88 -10.09 -24.26
C GLY A 23 36.14 -9.03 -23.43
N LEU A 24 36.84 -7.98 -23.00
CA LEU A 24 36.26 -6.88 -22.20
C LEU A 24 35.86 -5.66 -23.05
N ASN A 25 35.73 -5.83 -24.38
CA ASN A 25 35.34 -4.73 -25.25
C ASN A 25 34.00 -4.13 -24.82
N ASN A 26 33.96 -2.78 -24.73
CA ASN A 26 32.83 -1.96 -24.24
C ASN A 26 32.52 -2.07 -22.74
N TRP A 27 33.27 -2.85 -21.98
CA TRP A 27 33.17 -2.92 -20.53
C TRP A 27 34.28 -2.10 -19.87
N SER A 28 33.97 -1.50 -18.72
CA SER A 28 34.96 -0.80 -17.89
C SER A 28 34.70 -1.03 -16.41
N GLY A 29 35.71 -0.80 -15.57
CA GLY A 29 35.54 -0.77 -14.12
C GLY A 29 35.13 0.62 -13.63
N ARG A 30 34.13 0.67 -12.76
CA ARG A 30 33.70 1.87 -12.03
C ARG A 30 34.53 1.99 -10.75
N GLY A 31 35.68 2.65 -10.82
CA GLY A 31 36.58 2.80 -9.66
C GLY A 31 37.27 1.49 -9.23
N CYS A 32 37.37 0.52 -10.13
CA CYS A 32 38.03 -0.77 -9.92
C CYS A 32 38.66 -1.27 -11.23
N LYS A 33 39.39 -2.39 -11.17
CA LYS A 33 39.86 -3.08 -12.37
C LYS A 33 38.85 -4.13 -12.82
N ILE A 34 38.88 -4.45 -14.11
CA ILE A 34 38.15 -5.59 -14.66
C ILE A 34 39.11 -6.55 -15.34
N ALA A 35 38.85 -7.85 -15.18
CA ALA A 35 39.64 -8.93 -15.75
C ALA A 35 38.72 -10.01 -16.34
N LEU A 36 39.23 -10.74 -17.34
CA LEU A 36 38.54 -11.83 -18.01
C LEU A 36 39.15 -13.16 -17.57
N HIS A 37 38.31 -14.16 -17.32
CA HIS A 37 38.74 -15.47 -16.82
C HIS A 37 38.02 -16.59 -17.58
N ASP A 38 38.76 -17.62 -17.96
CA ASP A 38 38.21 -18.94 -18.33
C ASP A 38 38.07 -19.85 -17.10
N SER A 39 38.84 -19.58 -16.04
CA SER A 39 38.69 -20.17 -14.71
C SER A 39 39.32 -19.32 -13.60
N MET A 40 38.83 -19.45 -12.35
CA MET A 40 39.38 -18.81 -11.16
C MET A 40 39.36 -19.77 -9.95
N GLY A 41 40.14 -19.46 -8.90
CA GLY A 41 40.15 -20.23 -7.65
C GLY A 41 40.66 -21.66 -7.83
N ASP A 42 41.78 -21.83 -8.53
CA ASP A 42 42.41 -23.13 -8.83
C ASP A 42 41.49 -24.11 -9.59
N GLY A 43 40.71 -23.61 -10.55
CA GLY A 43 39.80 -24.45 -11.34
C GLY A 43 38.40 -24.62 -10.77
N LYS A 44 38.13 -24.10 -9.55
CA LYS A 44 36.84 -24.29 -8.86
C LYS A 44 35.73 -23.39 -9.38
N ILE A 45 36.09 -22.26 -9.98
CA ILE A 45 35.15 -21.32 -10.56
C ILE A 45 35.27 -21.43 -12.07
N LEU A 46 34.20 -21.90 -12.71
CA LEU A 46 34.06 -21.99 -14.15
C LEU A 46 32.89 -21.11 -14.61
N PRO A 47 32.91 -20.62 -15.86
CA PRO A 47 31.78 -19.93 -16.47
C PRO A 47 30.49 -20.77 -16.34
N LYS A 48 29.37 -20.13 -15.98
CA LYS A 48 28.06 -20.81 -15.96
C LYS A 48 27.59 -21.18 -17.37
N THR A 49 27.86 -20.27 -18.31
CA THR A 49 27.63 -20.40 -19.74
C THR A 49 28.80 -19.77 -20.50
N GLY A 50 28.98 -20.13 -21.78
CA GLY A 50 30.07 -19.60 -22.61
C GLY A 50 31.45 -20.14 -22.21
N LYS A 51 32.50 -19.46 -22.68
CA LYS A 51 33.91 -19.85 -22.45
C LYS A 51 34.60 -19.07 -21.35
N VAL A 52 34.08 -17.89 -21.00
CA VAL A 52 34.73 -16.93 -20.11
C VAL A 52 33.70 -16.22 -19.22
N PHE A 53 34.18 -15.54 -18.18
CA PHE A 53 33.42 -14.59 -17.36
C PHE A 53 34.31 -13.41 -16.98
N ALA A 54 33.70 -12.28 -16.63
CA ALA A 54 34.42 -11.09 -16.17
C ALA A 54 34.41 -10.99 -14.64
N SER A 55 35.41 -10.33 -14.08
CA SER A 55 35.48 -9.99 -12.66
C SER A 55 35.76 -8.51 -12.46
N ALA A 56 35.05 -7.84 -11.57
CA ALA A 56 35.44 -6.54 -11.03
C ALA A 56 36.28 -6.75 -9.76
N THR A 57 37.56 -6.41 -9.84
CA THR A 57 38.57 -6.69 -8.81
C THR A 57 39.20 -5.42 -8.26
N GLU A 58 39.97 -5.53 -7.17
CA GLU A 58 40.62 -4.38 -6.52
C GLU A 58 39.60 -3.29 -6.09
N ARG A 59 38.40 -3.73 -5.68
CA ARG A 59 37.32 -2.84 -5.24
C ARG A 59 37.69 -2.20 -3.90
N THR A 60 37.65 -0.87 -3.81
CA THR A 60 37.99 -0.12 -2.59
C THR A 60 36.76 0.49 -1.91
N GLN A 61 35.63 0.52 -2.61
CA GLN A 61 34.33 1.01 -2.15
C GLN A 61 33.23 0.04 -2.58
N SER A 62 32.12 0.00 -1.83
CA SER A 62 30.98 -0.87 -2.16
C SER A 62 30.31 -0.52 -3.49
N TRP A 63 30.38 0.75 -3.92
CA TRP A 63 29.86 1.21 -5.21
C TRP A 63 30.77 0.90 -6.41
N ASN A 64 31.97 0.36 -6.18
CA ASN A 64 32.82 -0.06 -7.29
C ASN A 64 32.28 -1.33 -7.95
N GLY A 65 32.45 -1.46 -9.26
CA GLY A 65 32.14 -2.69 -9.98
C GLY A 65 32.20 -2.54 -11.50
N ILE A 66 31.69 -3.53 -12.24
CA ILE A 66 31.74 -3.52 -13.71
C ILE A 66 30.59 -2.68 -14.28
N GLN A 67 30.85 -1.91 -15.33
CA GLN A 67 29.89 -0.98 -15.93
C GLN A 67 29.94 -0.94 -17.47
N GLN A 68 28.83 -0.51 -18.07
CA GLN A 68 28.74 -0.17 -19.49
C GLN A 68 27.86 1.08 -19.70
N GLU A 69 28.29 2.00 -20.56
CA GLU A 69 27.51 3.19 -20.91
C GLU A 69 26.48 2.86 -22.00
N ILE A 70 25.19 3.13 -21.77
CA ILE A 70 24.08 2.76 -22.65
C ILE A 70 23.29 3.97 -23.20
N THR A 71 23.80 5.20 -23.06
CA THR A 71 23.13 6.48 -23.40
C THR A 71 22.37 6.46 -24.74
N GLY A 72 23.00 6.02 -25.82
CA GLY A 72 22.40 6.00 -27.17
C GLY A 72 21.59 4.74 -27.51
N ARG A 73 21.41 3.83 -26.55
CA ARG A 73 20.78 2.52 -26.74
C ARG A 73 19.54 2.32 -25.85
N VAL A 74 19.19 3.33 -25.07
CA VAL A 74 17.97 3.39 -24.29
C VAL A 74 17.05 4.44 -24.88
N GLN A 75 15.75 4.17 -24.84
CA GLN A 75 14.70 5.06 -25.29
C GLN A 75 13.87 5.51 -24.09
N ARG A 76 13.42 6.77 -24.12
CA ARG A 76 12.51 7.30 -23.10
C ARG A 76 11.18 6.54 -23.13
N LYS A 77 10.55 6.39 -21.97
CA LYS A 77 9.21 5.81 -21.79
C LYS A 77 9.04 4.37 -22.29
N LEU A 78 10.15 3.65 -22.41
CA LEU A 78 10.17 2.26 -22.81
C LEU A 78 10.77 1.44 -21.67
N ALA A 79 10.09 0.37 -21.27
CA ALA A 79 10.55 -0.46 -20.17
C ALA A 79 11.66 -1.39 -20.66
N TYR A 80 12.70 -1.56 -19.84
CA TYR A 80 13.80 -2.47 -20.08
C TYR A 80 13.91 -3.47 -18.94
N GLU A 81 14.20 -4.71 -19.28
CA GLU A 81 14.51 -5.75 -18.33
C GLU A 81 16.02 -6.02 -18.33
N VAL A 82 16.61 -6.02 -17.13
CA VAL A 82 18.01 -6.33 -16.87
C VAL A 82 18.08 -7.73 -16.29
N THR A 83 18.90 -8.59 -16.87
CA THR A 83 19.25 -9.89 -16.31
C THR A 83 20.77 -10.02 -16.22
N ALA A 84 21.30 -10.39 -15.05
CA ALA A 84 22.71 -10.68 -14.89
C ALA A 84 22.92 -11.97 -14.09
N VAL A 85 23.94 -12.74 -14.44
CA VAL A 85 24.35 -13.94 -13.71
C VAL A 85 25.64 -13.65 -12.97
N VAL A 86 25.56 -13.55 -11.65
CA VAL A 86 26.62 -13.03 -10.78
C VAL A 86 27.06 -14.05 -9.73
N ARG A 87 28.30 -13.91 -9.27
CA ARG A 87 28.89 -14.64 -8.15
C ARG A 87 29.86 -13.69 -7.43
N ILE A 88 30.17 -13.94 -6.16
CA ILE A 88 31.19 -13.17 -5.43
C ILE A 88 32.42 -14.04 -5.15
N PHE A 89 33.57 -13.40 -4.94
CA PHE A 89 34.80 -14.10 -4.58
C PHE A 89 35.73 -13.22 -3.74
N GLY A 90 36.46 -13.83 -2.80
CA GLY A 90 37.46 -13.12 -1.98
C GLY A 90 36.97 -12.70 -0.59
N ASN A 91 37.92 -12.26 0.25
CA ASN A 91 37.71 -11.72 1.59
C ASN A 91 36.94 -12.60 2.60
N ASN A 92 36.92 -13.92 2.43
CA ASN A 92 36.15 -14.85 3.28
C ASN A 92 34.64 -14.49 3.39
N VAL A 93 34.12 -13.76 2.40
CA VAL A 93 32.71 -13.40 2.32
C VAL A 93 31.98 -14.51 1.57
N THR A 94 31.12 -15.26 2.27
CA THR A 94 30.38 -16.38 1.68
C THR A 94 29.07 -15.96 1.03
N THR A 95 28.47 -14.87 1.51
CA THR A 95 27.23 -14.30 0.98
C THR A 95 27.28 -12.79 1.09
N SER A 96 26.80 -12.09 0.06
CA SER A 96 26.70 -10.63 0.06
C SER A 96 25.71 -10.15 -0.99
N ASP A 97 25.13 -8.98 -0.76
CA ASP A 97 24.24 -8.34 -1.72
C ASP A 97 25.03 -7.82 -2.93
N VAL A 98 24.59 -8.19 -4.13
CA VAL A 98 25.00 -7.59 -5.40
C VAL A 98 23.80 -6.86 -6.00
N ARG A 99 24.04 -5.61 -6.41
CA ARG A 99 23.02 -4.70 -6.94
C ARG A 99 23.34 -4.31 -8.36
N ALA A 100 22.30 -4.21 -9.19
CA ALA A 100 22.37 -3.56 -10.49
C ALA A 100 21.79 -2.15 -10.33
N THR A 101 22.54 -1.15 -10.77
CA THR A 101 22.19 0.26 -10.60
C THR A 101 22.37 1.01 -11.91
N LEU A 102 21.43 1.91 -12.20
CA LEU A 102 21.49 2.85 -13.31
C LEU A 102 21.95 4.21 -12.79
N TYR A 103 23.08 4.69 -13.29
CA TYR A 103 23.46 6.09 -13.19
C TYR A 103 22.88 6.85 -14.38
N VAL A 104 22.12 7.90 -14.11
CA VAL A 104 21.46 8.74 -15.10
C VAL A 104 21.88 10.18 -14.86
N GLN A 105 22.36 10.86 -15.90
CA GLN A 105 22.64 12.28 -15.87
C GLN A 105 21.66 13.01 -16.78
N ALA A 106 20.96 13.99 -16.24
CA ALA A 106 20.06 14.85 -16.99
C ALA A 106 20.86 15.94 -17.77
N PRO A 107 20.24 16.58 -18.78
CA PRO A 107 20.89 17.67 -19.53
C PRO A 107 21.34 18.85 -18.67
N ASP A 108 20.69 19.07 -17.52
CA ASP A 108 21.04 20.11 -16.53
C ASP A 108 22.11 19.66 -15.52
N LEU A 109 22.79 18.54 -15.80
CA LEU A 109 23.84 17.91 -14.99
C LEU A 109 23.36 17.29 -13.67
N ARG A 110 22.06 17.24 -13.40
CA ARG A 110 21.55 16.48 -12.24
C ARG A 110 21.84 15.00 -12.43
N GLU A 111 22.30 14.37 -11.36
CA GLU A 111 22.61 12.95 -11.32
C GLU A 111 21.54 12.20 -10.53
N GLN A 112 21.16 11.02 -11.02
CA GLN A 112 20.25 10.11 -10.36
C GLN A 112 20.82 8.70 -10.38
N TYR A 113 20.59 7.97 -9.30
CA TYR A 113 20.96 6.57 -9.13
C TYR A 113 19.68 5.76 -8.94
N ILE A 114 19.38 4.87 -9.87
CA ILE A 114 18.16 4.06 -9.89
C ILE A 114 18.57 2.61 -9.64
N GLY A 115 18.20 2.07 -8.48
CA GLY A 115 18.35 0.64 -8.21
C GLY A 115 17.44 -0.17 -9.13
N ILE A 116 17.99 -1.17 -9.82
CA ILE A 116 17.26 -2.00 -10.78
C ILE A 116 16.91 -3.36 -10.15
N ALA A 117 17.90 -4.00 -9.51
CA ALA A 117 17.75 -5.30 -8.90
C ALA A 117 18.78 -5.49 -7.76
N ASN A 118 18.43 -6.30 -6.77
CA ASN A 118 19.31 -6.73 -5.69
C ASN A 118 19.21 -8.25 -5.54
N VAL A 119 20.33 -8.93 -5.38
CA VAL A 119 20.35 -10.38 -5.11
C VAL A 119 21.41 -10.71 -4.07
N GLN A 120 21.13 -11.68 -3.19
CA GLN A 120 22.15 -12.24 -2.31
C GLN A 120 23.01 -13.22 -3.12
N ALA A 121 24.16 -12.74 -3.58
CA ALA A 121 25.14 -13.56 -4.28
C ALA A 121 25.96 -14.39 -3.29
N THR A 122 26.48 -15.53 -3.76
CA THR A 122 27.28 -16.45 -2.94
C THR A 122 28.67 -16.65 -3.51
N ASP A 123 29.59 -17.16 -2.69
CA ASP A 123 30.92 -17.58 -3.13
C ASP A 123 30.94 -18.99 -3.75
N LYS A 124 29.81 -19.71 -3.76
CA LYS A 124 29.69 -21.11 -4.22
C LYS A 124 29.05 -21.25 -5.59
N ASP A 125 27.91 -20.59 -5.77
CA ASP A 125 27.03 -20.78 -6.92
C ASP A 125 26.79 -19.46 -7.65
N TRP A 126 26.62 -19.58 -8.97
CA TRP A 126 26.14 -18.49 -9.83
C TRP A 126 24.66 -18.24 -9.55
N VAL A 127 24.30 -16.99 -9.31
CA VAL A 127 22.93 -16.56 -9.02
C VAL A 127 22.49 -15.58 -10.09
N GLN A 128 21.27 -15.76 -10.60
CA GLN A 128 20.66 -14.81 -11.53
C GLN A 128 19.99 -13.68 -10.75
N MET A 129 20.23 -12.44 -11.16
CA MET A 129 19.45 -11.27 -10.77
C MET A 129 18.65 -10.77 -11.96
N GLN A 130 17.45 -10.27 -11.68
CA GLN A 130 16.55 -9.70 -12.69
C GLN A 130 15.86 -8.47 -12.11
N GLY A 131 15.62 -7.46 -12.93
CA GLY A 131 14.86 -6.27 -12.56
C GLY A 131 14.49 -5.44 -13.79
N LYS A 132 13.65 -4.43 -13.59
CA LYS A 132 13.18 -3.57 -14.68
C LYS A 132 13.50 -2.10 -14.40
N PHE A 133 13.72 -1.33 -15.45
CA PHE A 133 13.83 0.13 -15.35
C PHE A 133 13.15 0.80 -16.54
N LEU A 134 12.82 2.07 -16.36
CA LEU A 134 12.31 2.94 -17.42
C LEU A 134 12.88 4.35 -17.19
N LEU A 135 13.22 5.03 -18.28
CA LEU A 135 13.71 6.40 -18.25
C LEU A 135 12.61 7.34 -18.72
N ASN A 136 12.21 8.29 -17.89
CA ASN A 136 11.16 9.26 -18.21
C ASN A 136 11.67 10.37 -19.14
N GLY A 137 12.81 10.95 -18.77
CA GLY A 137 13.44 12.06 -19.49
C GLY A 137 14.34 11.61 -20.64
N SER A 138 15.00 12.59 -21.26
CA SER A 138 16.06 12.37 -22.26
C SER A 138 17.42 12.66 -21.62
N PRO A 139 18.04 11.70 -20.92
CA PRO A 139 19.30 11.91 -20.23
C PRO A 139 20.44 12.18 -21.20
N SER A 140 21.39 12.99 -20.78
CA SER A 140 22.65 13.24 -21.50
C SER A 140 23.62 12.07 -21.37
N LYS A 141 23.49 11.28 -20.28
CA LYS A 141 24.32 10.09 -20.04
C LYS A 141 23.58 9.03 -19.25
N VAL A 142 23.75 7.76 -19.62
CA VAL A 142 23.20 6.60 -18.90
C VAL A 142 24.26 5.51 -18.79
N VAL A 143 24.54 5.07 -17.57
CA VAL A 143 25.51 3.99 -17.28
C VAL A 143 24.84 2.96 -16.39
N VAL A 144 24.88 1.70 -16.80
CA VAL A 144 24.48 0.57 -15.95
C VAL A 144 25.72 -0.04 -15.33
N TYR A 145 25.65 -0.40 -14.05
CA TYR A 145 26.76 -1.02 -13.35
C TYR A 145 26.30 -1.96 -12.23
N LEU A 146 27.20 -2.88 -11.84
CA LEU A 146 27.01 -3.75 -10.67
C LEU A 146 27.80 -3.22 -9.47
N GLU A 147 27.23 -3.33 -8.28
CA GLU A 147 27.85 -2.89 -7.02
C GLU A 147 27.39 -3.77 -5.84
N GLY A 148 27.77 -3.44 -4.61
CA GLY A 148 27.14 -4.01 -3.40
C GLY A 148 28.13 -4.55 -2.38
N PRO A 149 28.86 -5.65 -2.64
CA PRO A 149 29.65 -6.31 -1.62
C PRO A 149 30.72 -5.40 -1.04
N ALA A 150 31.14 -5.67 0.20
CA ALA A 150 32.15 -4.88 0.90
C ALA A 150 33.46 -4.75 0.08
N PRO A 151 34.23 -3.66 0.28
CA PRO A 151 35.54 -3.48 -0.34
C PRO A 151 36.42 -4.75 -0.26
N GLY A 152 37.14 -5.04 -1.34
CA GLY A 152 38.01 -6.21 -1.50
C GLY A 152 37.30 -7.54 -1.81
N THR A 153 35.97 -7.57 -1.84
CA THR A 153 35.23 -8.72 -2.40
C THR A 153 35.02 -8.49 -3.89
N ASP A 154 35.41 -9.42 -4.76
CA ASP A 154 35.24 -9.30 -6.19
C ASP A 154 33.79 -9.61 -6.61
N ILE A 155 33.32 -8.93 -7.66
CA ILE A 155 32.04 -9.24 -8.31
C ILE A 155 32.35 -9.97 -9.62
N LEU A 156 31.91 -11.22 -9.74
CA LEU A 156 32.05 -12.03 -10.95
C LEU A 156 30.75 -11.97 -11.74
N VAL A 157 30.86 -11.87 -13.07
CA VAL A 157 29.72 -11.74 -13.99
C VAL A 157 29.92 -12.69 -15.15
N ASN A 158 29.03 -13.66 -15.31
CA ASN A 158 29.05 -14.57 -16.45
C ASN A 158 28.28 -14.01 -17.64
N THR A 159 27.11 -13.42 -17.39
CA THR A 159 26.30 -12.76 -18.42
C THR A 159 25.67 -11.49 -17.87
N PHE A 160 25.50 -10.48 -18.73
CA PHE A 160 24.76 -9.26 -18.42
C PHE A 160 23.98 -8.84 -19.66
N VAL A 161 22.65 -8.90 -19.59
CA VAL A 161 21.73 -8.66 -20.69
C VAL A 161 20.76 -7.55 -20.30
N ILE A 162 20.49 -6.64 -21.23
CA ILE A 162 19.37 -5.70 -21.11
C ILE A 162 18.56 -5.79 -22.40
N LYS A 163 17.26 -6.05 -22.29
CA LYS A 163 16.34 -6.08 -23.43
C LYS A 163 15.14 -5.19 -23.15
N HIS A 164 14.34 -4.93 -24.18
CA HIS A 164 12.98 -4.42 -23.95
C HIS A 164 12.25 -5.39 -23.03
N ALA A 165 11.58 -4.85 -22.02
CA ALA A 165 10.76 -5.66 -21.13
C ALA A 165 9.53 -6.14 -21.92
N ASP A 166 9.24 -7.44 -21.86
CA ASP A 166 8.02 -7.95 -22.45
C ASP A 166 6.81 -7.29 -21.80
N LYS A 167 5.85 -6.88 -22.64
CA LYS A 167 4.54 -6.46 -22.16
C LYS A 167 3.84 -7.69 -21.59
N THR A 168 3.61 -7.69 -20.28
CA THR A 168 2.79 -8.72 -19.63
C THR A 168 1.42 -8.73 -20.29
N PRO A 169 0.96 -9.85 -20.86
CA PRO A 169 -0.39 -9.94 -21.39
C PRO A 169 -1.41 -9.58 -20.30
N PRO A 170 -2.53 -8.91 -20.66
CA PRO A 170 -3.63 -8.68 -19.72
C PRO A 170 -4.04 -9.99 -19.05
N SER A 171 -4.36 -9.92 -17.76
CA SER A 171 -4.83 -11.12 -17.06
C SER A 171 -6.18 -11.56 -17.64
N THR A 172 -6.56 -12.82 -17.45
CA THR A 172 -7.97 -13.20 -17.65
C THR A 172 -8.75 -12.92 -16.36
N PRO A 173 -10.03 -12.51 -16.44
CA PRO A 173 -10.90 -12.46 -15.28
C PRO A 173 -10.89 -13.81 -14.55
N PRO A 174 -10.78 -13.84 -13.21
CA PRO A 174 -10.90 -15.09 -12.46
C PRO A 174 -12.23 -15.78 -12.70
N ASP A 175 -12.20 -17.11 -12.81
CA ASP A 175 -13.42 -17.91 -12.88
C ASP A 175 -14.07 -18.04 -11.49
N CYS A 176 -15.12 -17.27 -11.30
CA CYS A 176 -15.93 -17.28 -10.08
C CYS A 176 -17.26 -18.04 -10.26
N GLU A 177 -17.50 -18.70 -11.40
CA GLU A 177 -18.76 -19.38 -11.65
C GLU A 177 -19.00 -20.52 -10.63
N GLY A 178 -20.24 -20.60 -10.15
CA GLY A 178 -20.65 -21.57 -9.13
C GLY A 178 -19.91 -21.43 -7.79
N ALA A 179 -19.31 -20.28 -7.48
CA ALA A 179 -18.76 -20.02 -6.14
C ALA A 179 -19.87 -19.95 -5.09
N ALA A 180 -19.74 -20.75 -4.03
CA ALA A 180 -20.67 -20.76 -2.91
C ALA A 180 -20.28 -19.66 -1.90
N PHE A 181 -20.65 -18.41 -2.20
CA PHE A 181 -20.39 -17.27 -1.30
C PHE A 181 -21.17 -17.40 0.01
N GLY A 182 -20.54 -16.99 1.12
CA GLY A 182 -21.13 -17.04 2.45
C GLY A 182 -21.29 -18.44 3.05
N VAL A 183 -20.84 -19.49 2.35
CA VAL A 183 -20.88 -20.86 2.86
C VAL A 183 -19.59 -21.17 3.63
N ASN A 184 -19.73 -21.57 4.90
CA ASN A 184 -18.60 -21.93 5.74
C ASN A 184 -17.94 -23.22 5.23
N ILE A 185 -16.64 -23.17 4.91
CA ILE A 185 -15.86 -24.30 4.42
C ILE A 185 -15.34 -25.20 5.57
N ILE A 186 -15.46 -24.75 6.82
CA ILE A 186 -15.05 -25.53 8.00
C ILE A 186 -16.10 -26.57 8.32
N GLU A 187 -15.67 -27.83 8.41
CA GLU A 187 -16.55 -28.93 8.79
C GLU A 187 -16.80 -28.95 10.29
N ASN A 188 -18.03 -29.32 10.67
CA ASN A 188 -18.42 -29.50 12.07
C ASN A 188 -18.04 -28.28 12.95
N SER A 189 -18.14 -27.06 12.41
CA SER A 189 -17.82 -25.82 13.14
C SER A 189 -18.74 -25.57 14.35
N ASN A 190 -19.95 -26.13 14.32
CA ASN A 190 -20.91 -26.13 15.44
C ASN A 190 -20.65 -27.24 16.49
N LEU A 191 -19.71 -28.16 16.24
CA LEU A 191 -19.35 -29.26 17.15
C LEU A 191 -20.54 -30.13 17.56
N ALA A 192 -21.48 -30.35 16.62
CA ALA A 192 -22.63 -31.21 16.84
C ALA A 192 -22.20 -32.68 17.01
N ASN A 193 -21.12 -33.08 16.32
CA ASN A 193 -20.56 -34.44 16.33
C ASN A 193 -19.16 -34.49 16.98
N GLY A 194 -19.03 -33.92 18.19
CA GLY A 194 -17.75 -33.88 18.89
C GLY A 194 -16.68 -33.12 18.11
N THR A 195 -15.43 -33.62 18.13
CA THR A 195 -14.30 -33.08 17.34
C THR A 195 -14.17 -33.71 15.95
N ASN A 196 -15.17 -34.45 15.46
CA ASN A 196 -15.09 -35.07 14.13
C ASN A 196 -14.77 -34.03 13.03
N GLY A 197 -13.85 -34.37 12.13
CA GLY A 197 -13.31 -33.46 11.11
C GLY A 197 -12.11 -32.62 11.58
N TRP A 198 -11.90 -32.47 12.89
CA TRP A 198 -10.73 -31.80 13.47
C TRP A 198 -9.66 -32.81 13.88
N PHE A 199 -8.40 -32.45 13.69
CA PHE A 199 -7.26 -33.21 14.22
C PHE A 199 -6.29 -32.32 14.99
N PRO A 200 -5.59 -32.85 16.01
CA PRO A 200 -4.53 -32.13 16.69
C PRO A 200 -3.31 -31.97 15.77
N LEU A 201 -2.88 -30.74 15.54
CA LEU A 201 -1.59 -30.46 14.94
C LEU A 201 -0.52 -30.51 16.04
N GLY A 202 0.30 -31.56 16.01
CA GLY A 202 1.27 -31.86 17.07
C GLY A 202 0.67 -32.65 18.24
N ASN A 203 1.43 -32.78 19.33
CA ASN A 203 1.08 -33.64 20.47
C ASN A 203 0.17 -32.92 21.49
N CYS A 204 -0.91 -32.27 21.04
CA CYS A 204 -1.92 -31.66 21.91
C CYS A 204 -3.20 -32.51 21.96
N THR A 205 -4.07 -32.25 22.94
CA THR A 205 -5.35 -32.97 23.09
C THR A 205 -6.50 -32.06 22.70
N LEU A 206 -7.42 -32.56 21.85
CA LEU A 206 -8.68 -31.89 21.52
C LEU A 206 -9.85 -32.52 22.26
N SER A 207 -10.68 -31.70 22.88
CA SER A 207 -11.96 -32.11 23.49
C SER A 207 -13.03 -31.05 23.25
N VAL A 208 -14.29 -31.35 23.58
CA VAL A 208 -15.40 -30.39 23.44
C VAL A 208 -15.83 -29.88 24.81
N GLY A 209 -15.84 -28.56 24.98
CA GLY A 209 -16.41 -27.86 26.12
C GLY A 209 -17.70 -27.11 25.78
N THR A 210 -18.34 -26.54 26.80
CA THR A 210 -19.55 -25.71 26.67
C THR A 210 -19.37 -24.36 27.35
N GLY A 211 -20.10 -23.33 26.90
CA GLY A 211 -20.02 -21.97 27.45
C GLY A 211 -19.38 -20.95 26.50
N SER A 212 -19.34 -21.25 25.20
CA SER A 212 -18.99 -20.27 24.17
C SER A 212 -20.19 -19.38 23.82
N PRO A 213 -19.96 -18.22 23.16
CA PRO A 213 -21.03 -17.38 22.66
C PRO A 213 -21.96 -18.16 21.72
N ARG A 214 -23.27 -17.90 21.83
CA ARG A 214 -24.29 -18.45 20.91
C ARG A 214 -24.52 -17.61 19.66
N ILE A 215 -23.76 -16.52 19.51
CA ILE A 215 -23.78 -15.64 18.36
C ILE A 215 -22.53 -15.88 17.51
N ILE A 216 -22.65 -15.80 16.20
CA ILE A 216 -21.47 -15.74 15.34
C ILE A 216 -20.66 -14.46 15.61
N PRO A 217 -19.34 -14.48 15.35
CA PRO A 217 -18.52 -13.28 15.43
C PRO A 217 -19.15 -12.10 14.66
N PRO A 218 -19.24 -10.89 15.25
CA PRO A 218 -19.84 -9.71 14.62
C PRO A 218 -19.37 -9.44 13.18
N MET A 219 -18.08 -9.54 12.89
CA MET A 219 -17.55 -9.31 11.54
C MET A 219 -18.09 -10.32 10.53
N ALA A 220 -18.29 -11.58 10.92
CA ALA A 220 -18.92 -12.58 10.06
C ALA A 220 -20.42 -12.32 9.89
N ARG A 221 -21.11 -11.90 10.96
CA ARG A 221 -22.53 -11.55 10.91
C ARG A 221 -22.80 -10.42 9.93
N ASP A 222 -21.92 -9.42 9.88
CA ASP A 222 -22.11 -8.27 8.99
C ASP A 222 -21.89 -8.63 7.51
N SER A 223 -21.17 -9.72 7.22
CA SER A 223 -21.05 -10.32 5.88
C SER A 223 -22.20 -11.27 5.54
N LEU A 224 -22.61 -12.13 6.47
CA LEU A 224 -23.56 -13.21 6.23
C LEU A 224 -25.03 -12.79 6.44
N GLY A 225 -25.27 -11.71 7.19
CA GLY A 225 -26.61 -11.29 7.60
C GLY A 225 -27.19 -12.21 8.70
N PRO A 226 -28.53 -12.38 8.73
CA PRO A 226 -29.19 -13.27 9.70
C PRO A 226 -28.64 -14.70 9.62
N HIS A 227 -28.30 -15.27 10.77
CA HIS A 227 -27.68 -16.58 10.91
C HIS A 227 -28.29 -17.32 12.10
N GLU A 228 -28.21 -18.65 12.12
CA GLU A 228 -28.70 -19.49 13.21
C GLU A 228 -27.97 -19.24 14.55
N SER A 229 -28.41 -19.79 15.66
CA SER A 229 -27.61 -19.68 16.89
C SER A 229 -26.46 -20.69 16.88
N LEU A 230 -25.26 -20.28 17.28
CA LEU A 230 -24.17 -21.22 17.54
C LEU A 230 -24.56 -22.16 18.70
N SER A 231 -23.97 -23.36 18.69
CA SER A 231 -24.30 -24.43 19.65
C SER A 231 -23.97 -24.07 21.11
N GLY A 232 -23.10 -23.08 21.35
CA GLY A 232 -22.52 -22.78 22.66
C GLY A 232 -21.42 -23.76 23.09
N ARG A 233 -20.92 -24.59 22.15
CA ARG A 233 -19.79 -25.50 22.33
C ARG A 233 -18.50 -24.89 21.79
N TYR A 234 -17.35 -25.37 22.27
CA TYR A 234 -16.03 -24.98 21.79
C TYR A 234 -15.06 -26.17 21.78
N VAL A 235 -14.04 -26.11 20.92
CA VAL A 235 -12.89 -27.01 20.96
C VAL A 235 -11.98 -26.52 22.08
N LEU A 236 -11.73 -27.38 23.08
CA LEU A 236 -10.72 -27.18 24.11
C LEU A 236 -9.45 -27.91 23.70
N VAL A 237 -8.33 -27.18 23.75
CA VAL A 237 -7.02 -27.65 23.36
C VAL A 237 -6.10 -27.58 24.57
N THR A 238 -5.63 -28.74 25.03
CA THR A 238 -4.74 -28.85 26.20
C THR A 238 -3.44 -29.57 25.85
N ASN A 239 -2.50 -29.63 26.81
CA ASN A 239 -1.20 -30.29 26.67
C ASN A 239 -0.34 -29.75 25.51
N ARG A 240 -0.50 -28.47 25.18
CA ARG A 240 0.30 -27.81 24.14
C ARG A 240 1.73 -27.58 24.65
N THR A 241 2.73 -28.07 23.94
CA THR A 241 4.17 -27.87 24.27
C THR A 241 4.88 -26.90 23.33
N GLN A 242 4.19 -26.44 22.29
CA GLN A 242 4.69 -25.47 21.31
C GLN A 242 3.57 -24.52 20.89
N THR A 243 3.91 -23.32 20.45
CA THR A 243 2.94 -22.27 20.08
C THR A 243 2.12 -22.62 18.84
N TRP A 244 2.69 -23.36 17.89
CA TRP A 244 2.01 -23.78 16.66
C TRP A 244 1.03 -24.95 16.86
N MET A 245 1.03 -25.61 18.02
CA MET A 245 0.14 -26.74 18.29
C MET A 245 -1.30 -26.28 18.49
N GLY A 246 -2.25 -26.97 17.88
CA GLY A 246 -3.67 -26.64 18.02
C GLY A 246 -4.59 -27.45 17.11
N PRO A 247 -5.88 -27.08 17.03
CA PRO A 247 -6.84 -27.78 16.21
C PRO A 247 -6.65 -27.39 14.74
N ALA A 248 -6.74 -28.37 13.85
CA ALA A 248 -6.52 -28.19 12.41
C ALA A 248 -7.55 -28.93 11.55
N GLN A 249 -7.74 -28.44 10.32
CA GLN A 249 -8.49 -29.09 9.24
C GLN A 249 -7.80 -28.93 7.88
N MET A 250 -7.95 -29.92 7.02
CA MET A 250 -7.58 -29.83 5.61
C MET A 250 -8.69 -29.12 4.83
N ILE A 251 -8.33 -28.09 4.05
CA ILE A 251 -9.31 -27.30 3.28
C ILE A 251 -8.95 -27.18 1.79
N THR A 252 -7.92 -27.88 1.32
CA THR A 252 -7.41 -27.80 -0.07
C THR A 252 -8.52 -27.83 -1.13
N GLU A 253 -9.43 -28.81 -1.06
CA GLU A 253 -10.46 -29.04 -2.07
C GLU A 253 -11.65 -28.08 -1.98
N LYS A 254 -11.68 -27.22 -0.96
CA LYS A 254 -12.77 -26.28 -0.69
C LYS A 254 -12.46 -24.85 -1.13
N LEU A 255 -11.21 -24.62 -1.56
CA LEU A 255 -10.73 -23.31 -1.96
C LEU A 255 -10.83 -23.14 -3.48
N LYS A 256 -11.23 -21.96 -3.91
CA LYS A 256 -11.12 -21.52 -5.30
C LYS A 256 -10.06 -20.43 -5.40
N LEU A 257 -9.29 -20.45 -6.48
CA LEU A 257 -8.28 -19.43 -6.73
C LEU A 257 -8.92 -18.05 -6.85
N PHE A 258 -8.17 -17.03 -6.43
CA PHE A 258 -8.50 -15.61 -6.50
C PHE A 258 -9.72 -15.16 -5.68
N LEU A 259 -10.52 -16.07 -5.10
CA LEU A 259 -11.56 -15.69 -4.16
C LEU A 259 -10.95 -15.23 -2.83
N THR A 260 -11.51 -14.15 -2.28
CA THR A 260 -11.16 -13.68 -0.95
C THR A 260 -12.01 -14.40 0.08
N TYR A 261 -11.35 -15.05 1.03
CA TYR A 261 -11.98 -15.74 2.13
C TYR A 261 -11.89 -14.87 3.39
N GLN A 262 -13.04 -14.62 4.00
CA GLN A 262 -13.10 -14.03 5.33
C GLN A 262 -12.91 -15.14 6.37
N VAL A 263 -12.13 -14.83 7.40
CA VAL A 263 -11.94 -15.66 8.59
C VAL A 263 -12.56 -14.94 9.77
N SER A 264 -13.37 -15.66 10.55
CA SER A 264 -13.85 -15.15 11.82
C SER A 264 -14.02 -16.25 12.85
N ALA A 265 -13.64 -16.00 14.10
CA ALA A 265 -13.76 -16.97 15.17
C ALA A 265 -13.91 -16.31 16.54
N TRP A 266 -14.47 -17.06 17.50
CA TRP A 266 -14.34 -16.75 18.91
C TRP A 266 -13.18 -17.55 19.50
N VAL A 267 -12.29 -16.87 20.20
CA VAL A 267 -11.18 -17.49 20.95
C VAL A 267 -11.16 -17.05 22.41
N ARG A 268 -10.68 -17.95 23.27
CA ARG A 268 -10.42 -17.69 24.68
C ARG A 268 -9.20 -18.52 25.09
N ILE A 269 -8.50 -18.09 26.13
CA ILE A 269 -7.37 -18.82 26.71
C ILE A 269 -7.71 -19.28 28.13
N GLY A 270 -7.12 -20.40 28.56
CA GLY A 270 -7.29 -20.92 29.92
C GLY A 270 -6.39 -20.26 30.96
N ASN A 271 -6.59 -20.64 32.22
CA ASN A 271 -5.79 -20.17 33.35
C ASN A 271 -4.35 -20.69 33.22
N GLY A 272 -3.37 -19.81 33.16
CA GLY A 272 -1.95 -20.18 32.99
C GLY A 272 -1.09 -19.12 32.29
N SER A 273 -1.69 -18.09 31.71
CA SER A 273 -0.97 -16.97 31.11
C SER A 273 -0.52 -15.93 32.15
N SER A 274 0.73 -15.47 32.08
CA SER A 274 1.26 -14.39 32.90
C SER A 274 1.05 -12.98 32.30
N GLY A 275 0.33 -12.88 31.19
CA GLY A 275 0.11 -11.64 30.44
C GLY A 275 -0.60 -11.89 29.11
N PRO A 276 -0.76 -10.85 28.27
CA PRO A 276 -1.44 -10.95 26.98
C PRO A 276 -0.85 -12.04 26.08
N GLN A 277 -1.72 -12.75 25.35
CA GLN A 277 -1.34 -13.88 24.49
C GLN A 277 -1.84 -13.68 23.07
N ASN A 278 -0.98 -13.87 22.08
CA ASN A 278 -1.41 -13.88 20.68
C ASN A 278 -2.06 -15.21 20.33
N VAL A 279 -3.24 -15.15 19.70
CA VAL A 279 -3.93 -16.29 19.10
C VAL A 279 -4.19 -15.97 17.63
N ASN A 280 -3.94 -16.94 16.76
CA ASN A 280 -3.94 -16.73 15.31
C ASN A 280 -4.65 -17.91 14.61
N VAL A 281 -5.50 -17.60 13.64
CA VAL A 281 -5.97 -18.56 12.65
C VAL A 281 -4.99 -18.53 11.48
N ALA A 282 -4.18 -19.59 11.36
CA ALA A 282 -3.11 -19.68 10.39
C ALA A 282 -3.44 -20.68 9.28
N LEU A 283 -2.86 -20.47 8.11
CA LEU A 283 -2.88 -21.42 7.02
C LEU A 283 -1.46 -21.91 6.73
N SER A 284 -1.35 -23.20 6.43
CA SER A 284 -0.17 -23.80 5.82
C SER A 284 -0.52 -24.12 4.36
N VAL A 285 0.07 -23.38 3.43
CA VAL A 285 -0.11 -23.51 1.98
C VAL A 285 1.20 -24.06 1.41
N ASP A 286 1.23 -25.34 1.04
CA ASP A 286 2.44 -26.03 0.58
C ASP A 286 3.66 -25.82 1.52
N ASN A 287 3.38 -25.91 2.83
CA ASN A 287 4.32 -25.66 3.94
C ASN A 287 4.75 -24.20 4.14
N GLN A 288 4.19 -23.26 3.39
CA GLN A 288 4.35 -21.83 3.63
C GLN A 288 3.27 -21.33 4.60
N TRP A 289 3.66 -20.50 5.54
CA TRP A 289 2.75 -19.89 6.50
C TRP A 289 2.03 -18.71 5.87
N VAL A 290 0.70 -18.67 6.02
CA VAL A 290 -0.14 -17.54 5.60
C VAL A 290 -1.01 -17.14 6.79
N ASN A 291 -1.07 -15.84 7.07
CA ASN A 291 -1.92 -15.32 8.13
C ASN A 291 -3.39 -15.35 7.69
N GLY A 292 -4.27 -15.91 8.51
CA GLY A 292 -5.72 -15.83 8.32
C GLY A 292 -6.41 -14.83 9.25
N GLY A 293 -5.69 -14.25 10.21
CA GLY A 293 -6.20 -13.30 11.19
C GLY A 293 -5.71 -13.61 12.60
N GLN A 294 -5.51 -12.59 13.41
CA GLN A 294 -5.00 -12.73 14.77
C GLN A 294 -5.53 -11.71 15.74
N VAL A 295 -5.49 -12.07 17.03
CA VAL A 295 -5.89 -11.20 18.13
C VAL A 295 -4.98 -11.42 19.33
N GLU A 296 -4.75 -10.36 20.09
CA GLU A 296 -4.14 -10.45 21.42
C GLU A 296 -5.25 -10.65 22.46
N VAL A 297 -5.18 -11.74 23.20
CA VAL A 297 -6.09 -12.11 24.28
C VAL A 297 -5.44 -11.71 25.61
N ALA A 298 -5.96 -10.66 26.25
CA ALA A 298 -5.39 -10.10 27.48
C ALA A 298 -6.17 -10.48 28.75
N ASP A 299 -7.34 -11.10 28.62
CA ASP A 299 -8.20 -11.50 29.73
C ASP A 299 -8.92 -12.83 29.47
N ASP A 300 -9.80 -13.22 30.38
CA ASP A 300 -10.51 -14.49 30.33
C ASP A 300 -11.82 -14.42 29.54
N ARG A 301 -12.10 -13.36 28.78
CA ARG A 301 -13.30 -13.25 27.94
C ARG A 301 -13.09 -13.87 26.56
N TRP A 302 -14.19 -14.07 25.85
CA TRP A 302 -14.16 -14.44 24.45
C TRP A 302 -13.80 -13.23 23.59
N HIS A 303 -12.79 -13.40 22.75
CA HIS A 303 -12.32 -12.39 21.80
C HIS A 303 -12.64 -12.84 20.38
N GLU A 304 -13.01 -11.89 19.55
CA GLU A 304 -13.20 -12.11 18.12
C GLU A 304 -11.84 -12.06 17.42
N ILE A 305 -11.55 -13.09 16.60
CA ILE A 305 -10.55 -13.00 15.54
C ILE A 305 -11.29 -12.64 14.26
N GLY A 306 -10.79 -11.62 13.56
CA GLY A 306 -11.17 -11.29 12.19
C GLY A 306 -9.92 -11.23 11.33
N GLY A 307 -10.00 -11.75 10.11
CA GLY A 307 -8.94 -11.63 9.12
C GLY A 307 -9.40 -12.16 7.78
N SER A 308 -8.47 -12.25 6.83
CA SER A 308 -8.78 -12.68 5.48
C SER A 308 -7.55 -13.25 4.79
N PHE A 309 -7.79 -14.05 3.75
CA PHE A 309 -6.72 -14.55 2.91
C PHE A 309 -7.24 -14.81 1.48
N ARG A 310 -6.30 -15.01 0.57
CA ARG A 310 -6.54 -15.43 -0.81
C ARG A 310 -5.45 -16.38 -1.27
N ILE A 311 -5.81 -17.34 -2.11
CA ILE A 311 -4.86 -18.21 -2.81
C ILE A 311 -4.86 -17.85 -4.29
N GLU A 312 -3.72 -17.40 -4.82
CA GLU A 312 -3.59 -16.94 -6.22
C GLU A 312 -2.88 -17.95 -7.13
N LYS A 313 -2.26 -18.98 -6.54
CA LYS A 313 -1.57 -20.06 -7.26
C LYS A 313 -2.12 -21.39 -6.78
N GLN A 314 -2.33 -22.33 -7.71
CA GLN A 314 -2.88 -23.64 -7.39
C GLN A 314 -2.03 -24.33 -6.32
N PRO A 315 -2.56 -24.52 -5.09
CA PRO A 315 -1.82 -25.17 -4.04
C PRO A 315 -1.94 -26.69 -4.19
N SER A 316 -0.92 -27.42 -3.74
CA SER A 316 -1.02 -28.89 -3.62
C SER A 316 -1.70 -29.28 -2.31
N LYS A 317 -1.49 -28.50 -1.25
CA LYS A 317 -2.01 -28.78 0.09
C LYS A 317 -2.27 -27.49 0.85
N VAL A 318 -3.49 -27.35 1.38
CA VAL A 318 -3.86 -26.26 2.30
C VAL A 318 -4.48 -26.80 3.58
N MET A 319 -3.88 -26.44 4.70
CA MET A 319 -4.36 -26.75 6.03
C MET A 319 -4.63 -25.46 6.78
N VAL A 320 -5.80 -25.34 7.41
CA VAL A 320 -6.06 -24.29 8.40
C VAL A 320 -5.83 -24.86 9.80
N TYR A 321 -5.23 -24.08 10.67
CA TYR A 321 -4.99 -24.45 12.05
C TYR A 321 -4.98 -23.23 12.96
N ILE A 322 -5.29 -23.41 14.24
CA ILE A 322 -5.27 -22.34 15.21
C ILE A 322 -4.02 -22.50 16.07
N GLN A 323 -3.24 -21.44 16.17
CA GLN A 323 -2.00 -21.40 16.93
C GLN A 323 -2.00 -20.23 17.92
N GLY A 324 -0.98 -20.22 18.79
CA GLY A 324 -1.05 -19.48 20.05
C GLY A 324 -2.06 -20.13 21.01
N PRO A 325 -2.12 -19.74 22.30
CA PRO A 325 -1.20 -18.89 23.06
C PRO A 325 0.18 -19.55 23.31
N ALA A 326 0.97 -19.06 24.28
CA ALA A 326 2.23 -19.69 24.69
C ALA A 326 2.07 -21.19 25.07
N SER A 327 3.18 -21.92 25.06
CA SER A 327 3.22 -23.33 25.51
C SER A 327 2.65 -23.46 26.94
N GLY A 328 1.89 -24.52 27.19
CA GLY A 328 1.26 -24.80 28.48
C GLY A 328 -0.03 -24.03 28.76
N VAL A 329 -0.39 -23.05 27.93
CA VAL A 329 -1.67 -22.34 28.04
C VAL A 329 -2.72 -23.00 27.16
N ASP A 330 -3.85 -23.34 27.76
CA ASP A 330 -4.99 -23.92 27.07
C ASP A 330 -5.62 -22.93 26.10
N LEU A 331 -6.12 -23.44 24.98
CA LEU A 331 -6.79 -22.67 23.93
C LEU A 331 -8.23 -23.16 23.78
N MET A 332 -9.18 -22.22 23.68
CA MET A 332 -10.56 -22.49 23.34
C MET A 332 -10.92 -21.82 22.02
N LEU A 333 -11.54 -22.58 21.11
CA LEU A 333 -12.00 -22.11 19.80
C LEU A 333 -13.49 -22.39 19.62
N ALA A 334 -14.28 -21.39 19.24
CA ALA A 334 -15.69 -21.56 18.92
C ALA A 334 -16.08 -20.84 17.64
N GLY A 335 -17.03 -21.43 16.90
CA GLY A 335 -17.71 -20.76 15.80
C GLY A 335 -16.80 -20.32 14.65
N LEU A 336 -15.73 -21.06 14.35
CA LEU A 336 -14.85 -20.72 13.22
C LEU A 336 -15.65 -20.71 11.92
N GLN A 337 -15.67 -19.55 11.27
CA GLN A 337 -16.24 -19.30 9.96
C GLN A 337 -15.10 -18.98 8.99
N ILE A 338 -15.03 -19.75 7.90
CA ILE A 338 -14.21 -19.38 6.74
C ILE A 338 -15.10 -19.49 5.50
N PHE A 339 -15.30 -18.39 4.78
CA PHE A 339 -16.20 -18.37 3.62
C PHE A 339 -15.74 -17.35 2.59
N ALA A 340 -16.02 -17.64 1.31
CA ALA A 340 -15.79 -16.69 0.22
C ALA A 340 -16.76 -15.51 0.34
N VAL A 341 -16.24 -14.29 0.21
CA VAL A 341 -17.01 -13.05 0.41
C VAL A 341 -17.75 -12.65 -0.87
N ASP A 342 -19.06 -12.43 -0.78
CA ASP A 342 -19.83 -11.76 -1.84
C ASP A 342 -19.84 -10.23 -1.62
N ARG A 343 -19.21 -9.52 -2.55
CA ARG A 343 -19.09 -8.06 -2.49
C ARG A 343 -20.32 -7.33 -3.04
N HIS A 344 -21.16 -7.98 -3.86
CA HIS A 344 -22.26 -7.31 -4.56
C HIS A 344 -23.31 -6.75 -3.60
N ALA A 345 -23.74 -7.56 -2.63
CA ALA A 345 -24.69 -7.14 -1.61
C ALA A 345 -24.13 -5.97 -0.78
N ARG A 346 -22.84 -6.06 -0.40
CA ARG A 346 -22.13 -5.00 0.33
C ARG A 346 -22.05 -3.71 -0.49
N PHE A 347 -21.68 -3.75 -1.76
CA PHE A 347 -21.62 -2.56 -2.61
C PHE A 347 -22.98 -1.88 -2.77
N LYS A 348 -24.07 -2.65 -2.88
CA LYS A 348 -25.43 -2.10 -2.90
C LYS A 348 -25.80 -1.42 -1.57
N TYR A 349 -25.29 -1.92 -0.44
CA TYR A 349 -25.42 -1.26 0.85
C TYR A 349 -24.59 0.03 0.91
N LEU A 350 -23.31 -0.02 0.53
CA LEU A 350 -22.38 1.12 0.57
C LEU A 350 -22.81 2.27 -0.34
N ARG A 351 -23.39 2.00 -1.51
CA ARG A 351 -23.99 3.05 -2.37
C ARG A 351 -25.10 3.81 -1.65
N ARG A 352 -25.96 3.11 -0.89
CA ARG A 352 -27.04 3.73 -0.11
C ARG A 352 -26.50 4.55 1.06
N GLN A 353 -25.45 4.07 1.73
CA GLN A 353 -24.78 4.84 2.79
C GLN A 353 -24.08 6.08 2.23
N THR A 354 -23.39 5.93 1.11
CA THR A 354 -22.74 7.04 0.38
C THR A 354 -23.73 8.13 0.04
N ASP A 355 -24.92 7.80 -0.49
CA ASP A 355 -25.95 8.81 -0.81
C ASP A 355 -26.43 9.56 0.45
N LYS A 356 -26.56 8.86 1.59
CA LYS A 356 -26.97 9.46 2.85
C LYS A 356 -25.89 10.36 3.45
N ILE A 357 -24.64 9.93 3.42
CA ILE A 357 -23.52 10.55 4.14
C ILE A 357 -22.83 11.63 3.32
N ARG A 358 -22.73 11.45 1.99
CA ARG A 358 -21.91 12.31 1.13
C ARG A 358 -22.71 13.23 0.22
N LYS A 359 -24.03 13.08 0.17
CA LYS A 359 -24.90 14.01 -0.56
C LYS A 359 -25.81 14.79 0.36
N ARG A 360 -26.16 15.99 -0.08
CA ARG A 360 -27.18 16.84 0.53
C ARG A 360 -28.23 17.23 -0.50
N GLU A 361 -29.38 17.68 0.00
CA GLU A 361 -30.40 18.29 -0.85
C GLU A 361 -29.94 19.69 -1.29
N ILE A 362 -30.13 19.99 -2.58
CA ILE A 362 -29.78 21.26 -3.20
C ILE A 362 -31.02 21.78 -3.91
N ILE A 363 -31.38 23.03 -3.62
CA ILE A 363 -32.52 23.74 -4.18
C ILE A 363 -31.99 24.91 -5.00
N LEU A 364 -32.11 24.82 -6.32
CA LEU A 364 -31.79 25.92 -7.22
C LEU A 364 -33.02 26.83 -7.34
N LYS A 365 -32.87 28.11 -7.00
CA LYS A 365 -33.92 29.13 -7.17
C LYS A 365 -33.56 30.04 -8.33
N PHE A 366 -34.44 30.15 -9.31
CA PHE A 366 -34.19 30.94 -10.51
C PHE A 366 -34.85 32.31 -10.42
N SER A 367 -34.11 33.38 -10.67
CA SER A 367 -34.62 34.75 -10.85
C SER A 367 -34.55 35.16 -12.31
N GLY A 368 -35.39 36.13 -12.71
CA GLY A 368 -35.40 36.64 -14.09
C GLY A 368 -36.13 35.76 -15.11
N LEU A 369 -36.98 34.82 -14.66
CA LEU A 369 -37.91 34.09 -15.52
C LEU A 369 -39.22 34.87 -15.65
N ASP A 370 -39.62 35.20 -16.88
CA ASP A 370 -40.94 35.77 -17.16
C ASP A 370 -42.04 34.75 -16.82
N SER A 371 -43.26 35.20 -16.51
CA SER A 371 -44.39 34.34 -16.13
C SER A 371 -44.76 33.29 -17.19
N ILE A 372 -44.40 33.51 -18.46
CA ILE A 372 -44.55 32.57 -19.58
C ILE A 372 -43.35 31.62 -19.69
N GLY A 373 -42.17 32.01 -19.18
CA GLY A 373 -40.93 31.25 -19.20
C GLY A 373 -40.81 30.16 -18.13
N ASN A 374 -41.62 30.19 -17.07
CA ASN A 374 -41.60 29.13 -16.05
C ASN A 374 -42.10 27.77 -16.57
N LEU A 375 -43.09 27.75 -17.48
CA LEU A 375 -43.57 26.50 -18.07
C LEU A 375 -42.62 26.01 -19.17
N GLY A 376 -41.97 24.88 -18.93
CA GLY A 376 -41.12 24.20 -19.91
C GLY A 376 -39.65 24.62 -19.89
N THR A 377 -39.20 25.40 -18.89
CA THR A 377 -37.77 25.66 -18.69
C THR A 377 -37.07 24.38 -18.22
N LEU A 378 -36.17 23.85 -19.05
CA LEU A 378 -35.38 22.67 -18.77
C LEU A 378 -34.10 23.06 -18.04
N VAL A 379 -33.85 22.40 -16.91
CA VAL A 379 -32.62 22.51 -16.12
C VAL A 379 -31.79 21.24 -16.31
N ARG A 380 -30.50 21.39 -16.58
CA ARG A 380 -29.52 20.31 -16.61
C ARG A 380 -28.36 20.65 -15.69
N VAL A 381 -28.16 19.83 -14.67
CA VAL A 381 -27.10 19.98 -13.68
C VAL A 381 -26.05 18.90 -13.91
N LYS A 382 -24.79 19.32 -14.02
CA LYS A 382 -23.64 18.43 -14.14
C LYS A 382 -22.56 18.84 -13.15
N GLN A 383 -22.25 17.97 -12.19
CA GLN A 383 -21.05 18.11 -11.38
C GLN A 383 -19.81 17.95 -12.27
N VAL A 384 -18.88 18.90 -12.16
CA VAL A 384 -17.63 18.89 -12.92
C VAL A 384 -16.42 18.53 -12.06
N GLN A 385 -16.53 18.74 -10.74
CA GLN A 385 -15.50 18.38 -9.77
C GLN A 385 -16.17 17.91 -8.48
N ASN A 386 -15.72 16.77 -7.96
CA ASN A 386 -16.08 16.28 -6.63
C ASN A 386 -15.02 16.75 -5.63
N ASP A 387 -15.46 17.20 -4.45
CA ASP A 387 -14.58 17.74 -3.41
C ASP A 387 -14.05 16.67 -2.43
N PHE A 388 -14.52 15.42 -2.52
CA PHE A 388 -14.01 14.34 -1.68
C PHE A 388 -12.50 14.15 -1.94
N PRO A 389 -11.64 14.23 -0.91
CA PRO A 389 -10.20 14.07 -1.06
C PRO A 389 -9.80 12.68 -1.55
N ILE A 390 -9.26 12.63 -2.76
CA ILE A 390 -8.62 11.46 -3.34
C ILE A 390 -7.28 11.90 -3.89
N GLY A 391 -6.22 11.52 -3.19
CA GLY A 391 -4.86 11.85 -3.57
C GLY A 391 -4.01 10.64 -3.93
N SER A 392 -2.77 10.91 -4.30
CA SER A 392 -1.77 9.88 -4.49
C SER A 392 -0.38 10.29 -3.99
N CYS A 393 0.43 9.30 -3.66
CA CYS A 393 1.85 9.44 -3.41
C CYS A 393 2.57 9.76 -4.72
N ILE A 394 3.43 10.77 -4.67
CA ILE A 394 4.33 11.15 -5.74
C ILE A 394 5.74 11.30 -5.18
N SER A 395 6.74 11.06 -6.03
CA SER A 395 8.15 11.29 -5.76
C SER A 395 8.73 12.22 -6.80
N ARG A 396 9.88 12.82 -6.47
CA ARG A 396 10.52 13.81 -7.33
C ARG A 396 10.85 13.26 -8.71
N SER A 397 11.28 12.01 -8.82
CA SER A 397 11.57 11.38 -10.11
C SER A 397 10.33 11.11 -10.97
N ASN A 398 9.14 10.99 -10.35
CA ASN A 398 7.91 10.74 -11.09
C ASN A 398 7.49 11.95 -11.91
N ILE A 399 7.71 13.17 -11.38
CA ILE A 399 7.28 14.41 -12.03
C ILE A 399 8.15 14.80 -13.23
N ASP A 400 9.22 14.06 -13.52
CA ASP A 400 9.96 14.15 -14.78
C ASP A 400 9.25 13.40 -15.94
N ASN A 401 8.18 12.64 -15.66
CA ASN A 401 7.34 11.99 -16.65
C ASN A 401 6.08 12.83 -16.93
N GLU A 402 5.96 13.38 -18.14
CA GLU A 402 4.82 14.21 -18.51
C GLU A 402 3.48 13.44 -18.49
N ASP A 403 3.48 12.15 -18.84
CA ASP A 403 2.24 11.34 -18.85
C ASP A 403 1.77 11.03 -17.42
N PHE A 404 2.73 10.82 -16.50
CA PHE A 404 2.45 10.68 -15.07
C PHE A 404 1.84 11.95 -14.50
N VAL A 405 2.42 13.12 -14.80
CA VAL A 405 1.94 14.42 -14.32
C VAL A 405 0.54 14.72 -14.88
N ASP A 406 0.32 14.48 -16.17
CA ASP A 406 -0.98 14.69 -16.81
C ASP A 406 -2.06 13.79 -16.19
N PHE A 407 -1.76 12.52 -15.95
CA PHE A 407 -2.67 11.62 -15.25
C PHE A 407 -2.93 12.10 -13.82
N PHE A 408 -1.86 12.45 -13.09
CA PHE A 408 -1.93 12.87 -11.70
C PHE A 408 -2.83 14.10 -11.51
N VAL A 409 -2.54 15.17 -12.24
CA VAL A 409 -3.28 16.45 -12.15
C VAL A 409 -4.74 16.29 -12.56
N LYS A 410 -5.02 15.41 -13.52
CA LYS A 410 -6.40 15.16 -14.00
C LYS A 410 -7.22 14.34 -13.01
N HIS A 411 -6.58 13.45 -12.25
CA HIS A 411 -7.28 12.41 -11.51
C HIS A 411 -7.13 12.48 -9.99
N PHE A 412 -6.27 13.33 -9.44
CA PHE A 412 -6.11 13.49 -7.99
C PHE A 412 -6.19 14.96 -7.57
N ASN A 413 -6.79 15.21 -6.40
CA ASN A 413 -6.89 16.55 -5.81
C ASN A 413 -6.01 16.72 -4.55
N TRP A 414 -5.30 15.66 -4.15
CA TRP A 414 -4.35 15.66 -3.04
C TRP A 414 -3.03 14.96 -3.41
N ALA A 415 -1.94 15.35 -2.75
CA ALA A 415 -0.62 14.74 -2.88
C ALA A 415 -0.02 14.39 -1.52
N VAL A 416 0.80 13.34 -1.50
CA VAL A 416 1.76 13.08 -0.42
C VAL A 416 3.11 12.79 -1.06
N PHE A 417 4.20 13.20 -0.41
CA PHE A 417 5.54 13.00 -0.93
C PHE A 417 6.12 11.72 -0.34
N GLY A 418 6.55 10.79 -1.20
CA GLY A 418 6.93 9.44 -0.76
C GLY A 418 8.14 9.43 0.17
N ASN A 419 9.15 10.26 -0.12
CA ASN A 419 10.38 10.32 0.68
C ASN A 419 10.85 11.74 0.97
N GLU A 420 10.42 12.73 0.20
CA GLU A 420 11.08 14.03 0.07
C GLU A 420 10.98 14.92 1.32
N LEU A 421 10.22 14.51 2.33
CA LEU A 421 10.19 15.13 3.67
C LEU A 421 10.76 14.23 4.79
N LYS A 422 10.98 12.94 4.55
CA LYS A 422 11.52 12.01 5.54
C LYS A 422 12.92 12.45 5.99
N TRP A 423 13.31 12.12 7.21
CA TRP A 423 14.55 12.67 7.79
C TRP A 423 15.78 12.22 7.02
N TYR A 424 15.84 10.94 6.65
CA TYR A 424 16.95 10.44 5.86
C TYR A 424 17.06 11.07 4.47
N TRP A 425 15.98 11.65 3.93
CA TRP A 425 16.00 12.33 2.64
C TRP A 425 16.42 13.79 2.78
N THR A 426 15.84 14.49 3.76
CA THR A 426 16.07 15.91 4.00
C THR A 426 17.38 16.19 4.71
N GLU A 427 17.93 15.23 5.47
CA GLU A 427 19.22 15.32 6.16
C GLU A 427 19.89 13.92 6.26
N PRO A 428 20.37 13.35 5.15
CA PRO A 428 21.03 12.04 5.13
C PRO A 428 22.29 12.00 6.00
N GLN A 429 23.01 13.13 6.07
CA GLN A 429 24.17 13.35 6.93
C GLN A 429 23.95 14.65 7.71
N GLN A 430 24.41 14.70 8.96
CA GLN A 430 24.24 15.85 9.84
C GLN A 430 24.68 17.16 9.15
N GLY A 431 23.76 18.14 9.08
CA GLY A 431 24.01 19.44 8.47
C GLY A 431 23.99 19.48 6.93
N ASN A 432 23.86 18.34 6.25
CA ASN A 432 23.71 18.29 4.80
C ASN A 432 22.22 18.23 4.42
N LEU A 433 21.61 19.41 4.28
CA LEU A 433 20.16 19.55 4.05
C LEU A 433 19.79 19.51 2.57
N ASN A 434 18.74 18.74 2.23
CA ASN A 434 18.10 18.75 0.92
C ASN A 434 16.60 19.06 1.03
N TYR A 435 16.21 20.27 0.64
CA TYR A 435 14.80 20.68 0.56
C TYR A 435 14.32 20.95 -0.87
N LYS A 436 15.24 20.94 -1.84
CA LYS A 436 14.97 21.30 -3.24
C LYS A 436 13.89 20.39 -3.85
N ASP A 437 13.96 19.10 -3.57
CA ASP A 437 13.01 18.13 -4.14
C ASP A 437 11.57 18.39 -3.66
N ALA A 438 11.40 18.61 -2.35
CA ALA A 438 10.10 18.92 -1.77
C ALA A 438 9.56 20.29 -2.21
N ASP A 439 10.43 21.30 -2.38
CA ASP A 439 10.03 22.60 -2.91
C ASP A 439 9.49 22.48 -4.35
N GLU A 440 10.20 21.76 -5.23
CA GLU A 440 9.78 21.56 -6.63
C GLU A 440 8.44 20.80 -6.73
N MET A 441 8.22 19.82 -5.86
CA MET A 441 6.95 19.09 -5.79
C MET A 441 5.81 19.94 -5.24
N LEU A 442 6.07 20.79 -4.24
CA LEU A 442 5.09 21.76 -3.74
C LEU A 442 4.68 22.75 -4.83
N ASP A 443 5.64 23.24 -5.61
CA ASP A 443 5.36 24.16 -6.71
C ASP A 443 4.45 23.52 -7.77
N LEU A 444 4.67 22.25 -8.11
CA LEU A 444 3.78 21.50 -9.00
C LEU A 444 2.36 21.41 -8.43
N CYS A 445 2.23 21.05 -7.15
CA CYS A 445 0.93 20.92 -6.49
C CYS A 445 0.20 22.28 -6.42
N GLN A 446 0.88 23.35 -6.02
CA GLN A 446 0.31 24.69 -5.93
C GLN A 446 -0.15 25.21 -7.28
N LYS A 447 0.66 25.04 -8.33
CA LYS A 447 0.30 25.43 -9.71
C LYS A 447 -0.98 24.75 -10.20
N ASN A 448 -1.22 23.52 -9.76
CA ASN A 448 -2.37 22.71 -10.14
C ASN A 448 -3.50 22.70 -9.09
N LYS A 449 -3.40 23.51 -8.03
CA LYS A 449 -4.38 23.59 -6.93
C LYS A 449 -4.65 22.24 -6.25
N ILE A 450 -3.58 21.48 -6.03
CA ILE A 450 -3.59 20.18 -5.35
C ILE A 450 -3.13 20.41 -3.91
N ASP A 451 -3.94 19.97 -2.95
CA ASP A 451 -3.59 20.03 -1.53
C ASP A 451 -2.52 18.98 -1.19
N THR A 452 -1.74 19.21 -0.13
CA THR A 452 -0.59 18.37 0.19
C THR A 452 -0.56 17.93 1.65
N ARG A 453 -0.14 16.68 1.89
CA ARG A 453 0.21 16.12 3.20
C ARG A 453 1.73 16.02 3.33
N GLY A 454 2.24 16.50 4.45
CA GLY A 454 3.63 16.36 4.84
C GLY A 454 3.89 15.01 5.50
N HIS A 455 4.52 14.10 4.76
CA HIS A 455 4.87 12.76 5.23
C HIS A 455 6.39 12.54 5.16
N CYS A 456 7.09 12.38 6.28
CA CYS A 456 6.66 12.58 7.66
C CYS A 456 7.71 13.41 8.41
N ILE A 457 7.34 13.97 9.56
CA ILE A 457 8.33 14.69 10.39
C ILE A 457 9.27 13.67 11.02
N PHE A 458 8.76 12.66 11.71
CA PHE A 458 9.57 11.60 12.30
C PHE A 458 9.05 10.22 11.89
N TRP A 459 9.92 9.22 11.94
CA TRP A 459 9.56 7.81 11.74
C TRP A 459 10.21 6.98 12.85
N ASP A 460 9.40 6.31 13.67
CA ASP A 460 9.85 5.76 14.96
C ASP A 460 10.54 4.39 14.84
N VAL A 461 10.52 3.77 13.65
CA VAL A 461 11.11 2.46 13.38
C VAL A 461 12.63 2.59 13.24
N ASP A 462 13.38 1.88 14.09
CA ASP A 462 14.85 2.01 14.19
C ASP A 462 15.57 1.89 12.83
N ASN A 463 15.17 0.94 11.97
CA ASN A 463 15.82 0.73 10.67
C ASN A 463 15.66 1.90 9.68
N THR A 464 14.76 2.85 9.97
CA THR A 464 14.51 4.03 9.13
C THR A 464 15.29 5.26 9.62
N VAL A 465 15.89 5.17 10.81
CA VAL A 465 16.65 6.25 11.44
C VAL A 465 18.10 6.23 10.93
N GLN A 466 18.63 7.39 10.55
CA GLN A 466 19.99 7.52 10.02
C GLN A 466 21.05 7.14 11.06
N GLN A 467 22.16 6.55 10.61
CA GLN A 467 23.24 6.12 11.48
C GLN A 467 23.80 7.26 12.36
N TRP A 468 23.93 8.48 11.82
CA TRP A 468 24.44 9.61 12.58
C TRP A 468 23.52 10.01 13.74
N ILE A 469 22.19 9.88 13.58
CA ILE A 469 21.20 10.08 14.65
C ILE A 469 21.32 8.99 15.71
N LYS A 470 21.48 7.72 15.30
CA LYS A 470 21.68 6.59 16.22
C LYS A 470 22.91 6.77 17.10
N SER A 471 23.98 7.37 16.56
CA SER A 471 25.23 7.60 17.27
C SER A 471 25.20 8.76 18.28
N LEU A 472 24.20 9.63 18.26
CA LEU A 472 24.09 10.75 19.20
C LEU A 472 23.82 10.26 20.62
N ASN A 473 24.31 10.98 21.64
CA ASN A 473 23.86 10.76 23.03
C ASN A 473 22.47 11.38 23.24
N LYS A 474 21.88 11.20 24.43
CA LYS A 474 20.52 11.69 24.74
C LYS A 474 20.36 13.22 24.56
N THR A 475 21.35 14.00 24.99
CA THR A 475 21.30 15.47 24.90
C THR A 475 21.36 15.92 23.45
N ASP A 476 22.34 15.40 22.70
CA ASP A 476 22.52 15.77 21.29
C ASP A 476 21.35 15.29 20.42
N LEU A 477 20.78 14.12 20.73
CA LEU A 477 19.58 13.61 20.06
C LEU A 477 18.37 14.53 20.31
N MET A 478 18.17 14.99 21.55
CA MET A 478 17.11 15.96 21.84
C MET A 478 17.30 17.25 21.05
N THR A 479 18.54 17.77 20.99
CA THR A 479 18.87 18.95 20.18
C THR A 479 18.59 18.71 18.69
N ALA A 480 18.96 17.54 18.14
CA ALA A 480 18.68 17.20 16.75
C ALA A 480 17.16 17.14 16.46
N VAL A 481 16.36 16.55 17.36
CA VAL A 481 14.90 16.51 17.25
C VAL A 481 14.31 17.92 17.26
N GLN A 482 14.77 18.80 18.16
CA GLN A 482 14.32 20.19 18.20
C GLN A 482 14.74 20.98 16.96
N ASN A 483 15.96 20.78 16.46
CA ASN A 483 16.42 21.41 15.22
C ASN A 483 15.58 20.98 14.02
N ARG A 484 15.22 19.70 13.93
CA ARG A 484 14.34 19.20 12.87
C ARG A 484 12.95 19.81 12.94
N LEU A 485 12.32 19.81 14.11
CA LEU A 485 11.00 20.45 14.30
C LEU A 485 11.03 21.91 13.85
N ASN A 486 12.00 22.69 14.36
CA ASN A 486 12.12 24.09 14.04
C ASN A 486 12.45 24.33 12.56
N GLY A 487 13.43 23.62 12.01
CA GLY A 487 13.89 23.81 10.63
C GLY A 487 12.83 23.44 9.60
N LEU A 488 12.29 22.22 9.69
CA LEU A 488 11.32 21.70 8.72
C LEU A 488 10.01 22.50 8.78
N LEU A 489 9.43 22.67 9.97
CA LEU A 489 8.10 23.27 10.10
C LEU A 489 8.13 24.79 9.91
N THR A 490 9.20 25.48 10.27
CA THR A 490 9.31 26.93 9.97
C THR A 490 9.39 27.16 8.46
N ARG A 491 10.13 26.31 7.72
CA ARG A 491 10.26 26.42 6.27
C ARG A 491 8.92 26.19 5.55
N TYR A 492 8.17 25.18 6.01
CA TYR A 492 6.95 24.72 5.34
C TYR A 492 5.66 25.17 6.03
N LYS A 493 5.74 26.15 6.94
CA LYS A 493 4.58 26.70 7.66
C LYS A 493 3.47 27.12 6.70
N GLY A 494 2.29 26.53 6.86
CA GLY A 494 1.09 26.79 6.06
C GLY A 494 1.12 26.21 4.64
N LYS A 495 2.15 25.44 4.27
CA LYS A 495 2.27 24.84 2.93
C LYS A 495 1.65 23.44 2.82
N PHE A 496 1.72 22.65 3.91
CA PHE A 496 1.06 21.36 4.01
C PHE A 496 -0.20 21.47 4.86
N LYS A 497 -1.30 20.87 4.40
CA LYS A 497 -2.57 20.84 5.14
C LYS A 497 -2.50 19.88 6.33
N HIS A 498 -1.83 18.76 6.13
CA HIS A 498 -1.66 17.71 7.14
C HIS A 498 -0.17 17.44 7.38
N TYR A 499 0.17 16.99 8.59
CA TYR A 499 1.47 16.37 8.87
C TYR A 499 1.30 15.05 9.58
N ASP A 500 1.99 14.02 9.09
CA ASP A 500 2.27 12.81 9.87
C ASP A 500 3.44 13.14 10.80
N VAL A 501 3.16 13.32 12.10
CA VAL A 501 4.15 13.86 13.04
C VAL A 501 5.21 12.83 13.40
N ASN A 502 4.79 11.65 13.82
CA ASN A 502 5.70 10.54 14.09
C ASN A 502 5.03 9.25 13.58
N ASN A 503 5.60 8.70 12.50
CA ASN A 503 5.06 7.57 11.78
C ASN A 503 5.33 6.26 12.54
N GLU A 504 4.35 5.35 12.55
CA GLU A 504 4.48 3.95 13.02
C GLU A 504 4.87 3.80 14.49
N MET A 505 4.20 4.55 15.37
CA MET A 505 4.46 4.53 16.82
C MET A 505 4.00 3.25 17.52
N LEU A 506 3.14 2.44 16.89
CA LEU A 506 2.77 1.10 17.38
C LEU A 506 3.86 0.06 17.10
N HIS A 507 4.71 0.29 16.08
CA HIS A 507 5.74 -0.66 15.64
C HIS A 507 7.17 -0.24 15.99
N GLY A 508 7.41 1.06 16.18
CA GLY A 508 8.71 1.61 16.56
C GLY A 508 8.64 2.41 17.86
N SER A 509 9.76 2.51 18.58
CA SER A 509 9.89 3.25 19.83
C SER A 509 11.21 4.01 19.96
N PHE A 510 11.95 4.19 18.85
CA PHE A 510 13.31 4.74 18.86
C PHE A 510 13.43 6.04 19.64
N TYR A 511 12.55 7.02 19.38
CA TYR A 511 12.65 8.32 20.06
C TYR A 511 12.22 8.22 21.52
N GLN A 512 11.15 7.46 21.79
CA GLN A 512 10.62 7.28 23.14
C GLN A 512 11.63 6.62 24.08
N ASP A 513 12.29 5.55 23.62
CA ASP A 513 13.23 4.78 24.42
C ASP A 513 14.49 5.59 24.76
N ARG A 514 14.90 6.50 23.87
CA ARG A 514 16.12 7.31 24.04
C ARG A 514 15.88 8.64 24.73
N LEU A 515 14.73 9.27 24.50
CA LEU A 515 14.44 10.62 25.00
C LEU A 515 13.45 10.63 26.17
N GLY A 516 12.69 9.56 26.37
CA GLY A 516 11.69 9.39 27.43
C GLY A 516 10.25 9.47 26.90
N LYS A 517 9.30 9.00 27.73
CA LYS A 517 7.88 8.82 27.36
C LYS A 517 7.19 10.08 26.82
N ASP A 518 7.57 11.27 27.30
CA ASP A 518 6.89 12.52 26.95
C ASP A 518 7.29 13.06 25.56
N ILE A 519 8.31 12.48 24.91
CA ILE A 519 8.85 13.02 23.65
C ILE A 519 7.81 13.06 22.53
N ARG A 520 7.00 12.01 22.40
CA ARG A 520 5.97 11.92 21.35
C ARG A 520 4.96 13.06 21.51
N ALA A 521 4.43 13.26 22.72
CA ALA A 521 3.51 14.37 22.98
C ALA A 521 4.18 15.75 22.75
N ASN A 522 5.45 15.90 23.11
CA ASN A 522 6.20 17.14 22.87
C ASN A 522 6.45 17.42 21.38
N MET A 523 6.65 16.41 20.54
CA MET A 523 6.75 16.56 19.09
C MET A 523 5.46 17.18 18.52
N PHE A 524 4.29 16.65 18.91
CA PHE A 524 2.99 17.19 18.48
C PHE A 524 2.76 18.62 18.99
N LYS A 525 3.06 18.91 20.27
CA LYS A 525 2.91 20.26 20.84
C LYS A 525 3.79 21.28 20.11
N THR A 526 5.05 20.93 19.89
CA THR A 526 6.00 21.81 19.21
C THR A 526 5.59 22.01 17.75
N ALA A 527 5.13 20.95 17.08
CA ALA A 527 4.67 21.04 15.70
C ALA A 527 3.49 22.00 15.55
N HIS A 528 2.49 21.88 16.42
CA HIS A 528 1.33 22.77 16.42
C HIS A 528 1.67 24.21 16.79
N GLN A 529 2.64 24.44 17.68
CA GLN A 529 3.10 25.79 18.02
C GLN A 529 3.73 26.49 16.81
N ILE A 530 4.53 25.76 16.02
CA ILE A 530 5.21 26.33 14.85
C ILE A 530 4.20 26.54 13.70
N ASP A 531 3.38 25.53 13.40
CA ASP A 531 2.36 25.58 12.36
C ASP A 531 0.97 25.17 12.90
N PRO A 532 0.21 26.13 13.48
CA PRO A 532 -1.12 25.85 14.01
C PRO A 532 -2.18 25.63 12.92
N SER A 533 -1.85 25.86 11.64
CA SER A 533 -2.79 25.73 10.53
C SER A 533 -2.92 24.30 10.00
N ALA A 534 -1.92 23.45 10.28
CA ALA A 534 -1.91 22.07 9.82
C ALA A 534 -2.62 21.14 10.80
N THR A 535 -3.37 20.17 10.27
CA THR A 535 -3.91 19.05 11.05
C THR A 535 -2.80 18.05 11.32
N LEU A 536 -2.59 17.69 12.59
CA LEU A 536 -1.56 16.75 12.99
C LEU A 536 -2.11 15.34 13.12
N PHE A 537 -1.54 14.43 12.35
CA PHE A 537 -1.92 13.04 12.26
C PHE A 537 -0.97 12.14 13.06
N VAL A 538 -1.55 11.16 13.76
CA VAL A 538 -0.88 9.87 13.96
C VAL A 538 -1.03 9.06 12.66
N ASN A 539 -0.08 8.19 12.32
CA ASN A 539 -0.16 7.36 11.11
C ASN A 539 0.46 5.97 11.36
N ASP A 540 -0.30 4.91 11.09
CA ASP A 540 0.10 3.53 11.40
C ASP A 540 -0.55 2.47 10.47
N TYR A 541 -0.02 1.24 10.45
CA TYR A 541 -0.44 0.18 9.50
C TYR A 541 -1.00 -1.08 10.17
N HIS A 542 -1.72 -1.90 9.39
CA HIS A 542 -2.44 -3.11 9.83
C HIS A 542 -3.47 -2.88 10.95
N VAL A 543 -3.95 -1.64 11.10
CA VAL A 543 -4.97 -1.32 12.12
C VAL A 543 -6.35 -1.89 11.70
N GLU A 544 -6.56 -2.03 10.40
CA GLU A 544 -7.87 -2.23 9.75
C GLU A 544 -8.16 -3.65 9.27
N ASP A 545 -7.19 -4.57 9.34
CA ASP A 545 -7.25 -5.87 8.66
C ASP A 545 -7.18 -7.09 9.59
N GLY A 546 -6.86 -6.90 10.87
CA GLY A 546 -6.72 -7.98 11.86
C GLY A 546 -5.48 -8.86 11.63
N CYS A 547 -4.48 -8.36 10.91
CA CYS A 547 -3.31 -9.12 10.50
C CYS A 547 -2.06 -8.86 11.36
N ASP A 548 -2.08 -7.94 12.33
CA ASP A 548 -0.96 -7.67 13.26
C ASP A 548 -1.47 -7.48 14.69
N THR A 549 -0.95 -8.22 15.68
CA THR A 549 -1.37 -7.99 17.08
C THR A 549 -0.68 -6.79 17.73
N ARG A 550 0.38 -6.23 17.13
CA ARG A 550 0.99 -4.96 17.58
C ARG A 550 0.10 -3.77 17.27
N SER A 551 -0.70 -3.88 16.19
CA SER A 551 -1.54 -2.82 15.67
C SER A 551 -2.99 -3.28 15.58
N SER A 552 -3.80 -2.86 16.55
CA SER A 552 -5.25 -3.11 16.54
C SER A 552 -5.99 -1.78 16.72
N PRO A 553 -7.27 -1.71 16.34
CA PRO A 553 -8.08 -0.51 16.58
C PRO A 553 -8.03 -0.07 18.05
N GLU A 554 -8.12 -1.02 18.98
CA GLU A 554 -8.09 -0.75 20.42
C GLU A 554 -6.74 -0.19 20.88
N LYS A 555 -5.62 -0.78 20.44
CA LYS A 555 -4.27 -0.29 20.77
C LYS A 555 -4.03 1.09 20.19
N TYR A 556 -4.50 1.33 18.97
CA TYR A 556 -4.32 2.63 18.34
C TYR A 556 -5.18 3.71 18.99
N ILE A 557 -6.43 3.40 19.35
CA ILE A 557 -7.30 4.28 20.13
C ILE A 557 -6.64 4.63 21.46
N GLN A 558 -6.15 3.63 22.21
CA GLN A 558 -5.48 3.87 23.49
C GLN A 558 -4.25 4.76 23.30
N HIS A 559 -3.43 4.49 22.29
CA HIS A 559 -2.26 5.31 21.99
C HIS A 559 -2.61 6.78 21.69
N ILE A 560 -3.68 7.02 20.93
CA ILE A 560 -4.17 8.39 20.65
C ILE A 560 -4.69 9.07 21.92
N LEU A 561 -5.41 8.33 22.77
CA LEU A 561 -5.92 8.85 24.04
C LEU A 561 -4.75 9.23 24.98
N ASP A 562 -3.73 8.39 25.08
CA ASP A 562 -2.53 8.66 25.90
C ASP A 562 -1.79 9.92 25.42
N LEU A 563 -1.70 10.14 24.11
CA LEU A 563 -1.13 11.37 23.55
C LEU A 563 -1.98 12.59 23.89
N LYS A 564 -3.30 12.50 23.74
CA LYS A 564 -4.23 13.59 24.06
C LYS A 564 -4.21 13.93 25.55
N GLU A 565 -4.15 12.93 26.43
CA GLU A 565 -4.03 13.11 27.89
C GLU A 565 -2.74 13.86 28.25
N GLN A 566 -1.64 13.58 27.54
CA GLN A 566 -0.39 14.31 27.67
C GLN A 566 -0.42 15.72 27.03
N GLY A 567 -1.55 16.15 26.45
CA GLY A 567 -1.74 17.47 25.85
C GLY A 567 -1.22 17.59 24.41
N ALA A 568 -1.01 16.47 23.70
CA ALA A 568 -0.69 16.50 22.28
C ALA A 568 -1.92 16.89 21.45
N PRO A 569 -1.83 17.90 20.55
CA PRO A 569 -2.92 18.28 19.65
C PRO A 569 -3.06 17.30 18.47
N VAL A 570 -3.40 16.04 18.78
CA VAL A 570 -3.72 15.03 17.76
C VAL A 570 -5.11 15.36 17.18
N SER A 571 -5.16 15.68 15.89
CA SER A 571 -6.38 16.13 15.21
C SER A 571 -6.78 15.28 14.01
N GLY A 572 -6.02 14.23 13.68
CA GLY A 572 -6.37 13.26 12.64
C GLY A 572 -5.79 11.88 12.91
N ILE A 573 -6.41 10.86 12.31
CA ILE A 573 -6.00 9.45 12.38
C ILE A 573 -5.64 8.98 10.97
N GLY A 574 -4.40 8.55 10.78
CA GLY A 574 -3.90 7.98 9.53
C GLY A 574 -3.86 6.46 9.64
N ILE A 575 -4.53 5.79 8.71
CA ILE A 575 -4.45 4.35 8.51
C ILE A 575 -3.72 4.16 7.19
N GLN A 576 -2.55 3.52 7.19
CA GLN A 576 -1.77 3.37 5.95
C GLN A 576 -2.61 2.70 4.86
N GLY A 577 -3.24 1.55 5.13
CA GLY A 577 -4.08 0.90 4.12
C GLY A 577 -3.32 -0.05 3.20
N HIS A 578 -2.14 -0.52 3.59
CA HIS A 578 -1.40 -1.56 2.88
C HIS A 578 -2.07 -2.93 3.07
N ILE A 579 -3.04 -3.26 2.21
CA ILE A 579 -3.88 -4.45 2.38
C ILE A 579 -3.72 -5.42 1.20
N ASP A 580 -3.70 -6.73 1.47
CA ASP A 580 -3.59 -7.78 0.44
C ASP A 580 -4.96 -8.32 0.02
N SER A 581 -5.89 -8.49 0.96
CA SER A 581 -7.15 -9.22 0.75
C SER A 581 -8.33 -8.52 1.44
N PRO A 582 -8.67 -7.28 1.06
CA PRO A 582 -9.64 -6.47 1.80
C PRO A 582 -11.01 -7.14 1.90
N VAL A 583 -11.54 -7.17 3.13
CA VAL A 583 -12.91 -7.58 3.45
C VAL A 583 -13.64 -6.42 4.11
N GLY A 584 -14.66 -5.92 3.42
CA GLY A 584 -15.38 -4.70 3.80
C GLY A 584 -15.84 -4.64 5.26
N PRO A 585 -16.54 -5.68 5.78
CA PRO A 585 -16.96 -5.70 7.19
C PRO A 585 -15.83 -5.70 8.23
N ILE A 586 -14.65 -6.26 7.92
CA ILE A 586 -13.49 -6.21 8.83
C ILE A 586 -12.97 -4.77 8.90
N VAL A 587 -12.74 -4.16 7.74
CA VAL A 587 -12.29 -2.76 7.64
C VAL A 587 -13.30 -1.82 8.30
N CYS A 588 -14.59 -1.98 8.01
CA CYS A 588 -15.67 -1.19 8.61
C CYS A 588 -15.68 -1.32 10.14
N SER A 589 -15.47 -2.51 10.70
CA SER A 589 -15.40 -2.71 12.15
C SER A 589 -14.27 -1.91 12.80
N ALA A 590 -13.10 -1.87 12.16
CA ALA A 590 -11.98 -1.04 12.62
C ALA A 590 -12.32 0.46 12.55
N LEU A 591 -12.90 0.91 11.43
CA LEU A 591 -13.31 2.30 11.23
C LEU A 591 -14.40 2.75 12.22
N ASP A 592 -15.38 1.90 12.51
CA ASP A 592 -16.45 2.18 13.48
C ASP A 592 -15.87 2.40 14.89
N LYS A 593 -14.92 1.55 15.30
CA LYS A 593 -14.22 1.68 16.59
C LYS A 593 -13.42 2.98 16.66
N MET A 594 -12.59 3.26 15.66
CA MET A 594 -11.77 4.47 15.64
C MET A 594 -12.60 5.74 15.50
N GLY A 595 -13.72 5.68 14.77
CA GLY A 595 -14.65 6.79 14.57
C GLY A 595 -15.24 7.33 15.86
N THR A 596 -15.24 6.52 16.94
CA THR A 596 -15.68 6.97 18.28
C THR A 596 -14.81 8.10 18.86
N LEU A 597 -13.58 8.28 18.37
CA LEU A 597 -12.69 9.37 18.77
C LEU A 597 -13.13 10.75 18.26
N GLY A 598 -14.05 10.81 17.29
CA GLY A 598 -14.63 12.05 16.79
C GLY A 598 -13.64 12.98 16.06
N ILE A 599 -12.49 12.47 15.63
CA ILE A 599 -11.51 13.17 14.79
C ILE A 599 -11.44 12.49 13.41
N PRO A 600 -11.13 13.23 12.33
CA PRO A 600 -11.14 12.69 10.98
C PRO A 600 -10.15 11.54 10.81
N ILE A 601 -10.59 10.51 10.09
CA ILE A 601 -9.78 9.36 9.68
C ILE A 601 -9.44 9.49 8.20
N TRP A 602 -8.21 9.17 7.83
CA TRP A 602 -7.75 9.11 6.46
C TRP A 602 -7.10 7.76 6.19
N PHE A 603 -7.40 7.19 5.02
CA PHE A 603 -6.46 6.23 4.43
C PHE A 603 -5.32 7.02 3.79
N THR A 604 -4.11 6.85 4.30
CA THR A 604 -2.96 7.73 4.02
C THR A 604 -2.01 7.16 2.97
N GLU A 605 -2.00 5.84 2.80
CA GLU A 605 -1.05 5.08 1.97
C GLU A 605 -1.73 3.85 1.31
N LEU A 606 -2.99 3.99 0.91
CA LEU A 606 -3.81 2.88 0.43
C LEU A 606 -3.22 2.26 -0.83
N ASP A 607 -2.94 0.97 -0.77
CA ASP A 607 -2.66 0.16 -1.95
C ASP A 607 -3.13 -1.29 -1.75
N VAL A 608 -3.43 -1.94 -2.88
CA VAL A 608 -3.85 -3.34 -2.94
C VAL A 608 -2.98 -4.05 -3.95
N SER A 609 -2.54 -5.27 -3.63
CA SER A 609 -1.63 -6.05 -4.47
C SER A 609 -2.27 -7.37 -4.88
N SER A 610 -2.15 -7.70 -6.16
CA SER A 610 -2.46 -9.04 -6.68
C SER A 610 -1.81 -9.23 -8.05
N THR A 611 -1.36 -10.45 -8.33
CA THR A 611 -0.80 -10.77 -9.66
C THR A 611 -1.83 -10.64 -10.79
N ASN A 612 -3.13 -10.66 -10.48
CA ASN A 612 -4.22 -10.52 -11.44
C ASN A 612 -4.88 -9.13 -11.34
N GLU A 613 -4.89 -8.37 -12.44
CA GLU A 613 -5.44 -7.01 -12.48
C GLU A 613 -6.94 -6.88 -12.16
N TYR A 614 -7.74 -7.92 -12.42
CA TYR A 614 -9.17 -7.92 -12.05
C TYR A 614 -9.35 -8.02 -10.54
N VAL A 615 -8.53 -8.84 -9.88
CA VAL A 615 -8.55 -8.97 -8.42
C VAL A 615 -8.12 -7.67 -7.77
N ARG A 616 -7.06 -7.03 -8.30
CA ARG A 616 -6.64 -5.68 -7.87
C ARG A 616 -7.77 -4.66 -8.03
N ALA A 617 -8.47 -4.68 -9.15
CA ALA A 617 -9.59 -3.79 -9.41
C ALA A 617 -10.72 -3.98 -8.40
N ASP A 618 -11.08 -5.22 -8.11
CA ASP A 618 -12.14 -5.55 -7.17
C ASP A 618 -11.74 -5.17 -5.74
N ASP A 619 -10.48 -5.38 -5.35
CA ASP A 619 -9.95 -5.05 -4.01
C ASP A 619 -9.90 -3.54 -3.78
N LEU A 620 -9.43 -2.79 -4.77
CA LEU A 620 -9.41 -1.35 -4.72
C LEU A 620 -10.83 -0.79 -4.61
N GLU A 621 -11.79 -1.36 -5.35
CA GLU A 621 -13.19 -0.95 -5.23
C GLU A 621 -13.78 -1.21 -3.84
N VAL A 622 -13.43 -2.33 -3.18
CA VAL A 622 -13.83 -2.57 -1.78
C VAL A 622 -13.35 -1.42 -0.91
N MET A 623 -12.05 -1.14 -0.91
CA MET A 623 -11.47 -0.13 -0.03
C MET A 623 -12.01 1.27 -0.31
N LEU A 624 -12.13 1.64 -1.59
CA LEU A 624 -12.66 2.93 -2.01
C LEU A 624 -14.14 3.13 -1.64
N ARG A 625 -14.97 2.09 -1.80
CA ARG A 625 -16.39 2.17 -1.43
C ARG A 625 -16.61 2.19 0.08
N GLU A 626 -15.86 1.38 0.85
CA GLU A 626 -15.92 1.42 2.32
C GLU A 626 -15.51 2.81 2.83
N SER A 627 -14.43 3.36 2.27
CA SER A 627 -13.94 4.69 2.61
C SER A 627 -14.98 5.79 2.35
N LEU A 628 -15.54 5.83 1.14
CA LEU A 628 -16.50 6.88 0.78
C LEU A 628 -17.81 6.76 1.58
N ALA A 629 -18.22 5.53 1.91
CA ALA A 629 -19.45 5.25 2.62
C ALA A 629 -19.35 5.39 4.15
N HIS A 630 -18.15 5.56 4.72
CA HIS A 630 -17.97 5.66 6.17
C HIS A 630 -17.92 7.12 6.65
N PRO A 631 -18.71 7.53 7.65
CA PRO A 631 -18.85 8.95 8.04
C PRO A 631 -17.60 9.54 8.69
N ALA A 632 -16.76 8.73 9.34
CA ALA A 632 -15.52 9.20 9.97
C ALA A 632 -14.35 9.39 8.98
N ILE A 633 -14.47 8.89 7.74
CA ILE A 633 -13.42 9.05 6.74
C ILE A 633 -13.54 10.42 6.08
N ASP A 634 -12.45 11.17 6.01
CA ASP A 634 -12.41 12.47 5.33
C ASP A 634 -11.49 12.50 4.10
N GLY A 635 -10.73 11.43 3.84
CA GLY A 635 -9.95 11.33 2.60
C GLY A 635 -9.26 9.99 2.40
N VAL A 636 -8.84 9.76 1.15
CA VAL A 636 -8.10 8.57 0.73
C VAL A 636 -6.91 8.98 -0.11
N MET A 637 -5.78 8.33 0.12
CA MET A 637 -4.53 8.61 -0.56
C MET A 637 -3.94 7.31 -1.03
N LEU A 638 -3.80 7.15 -2.35
CA LEU A 638 -3.19 5.95 -2.91
C LEU A 638 -1.67 6.02 -2.75
N TRP A 639 -1.01 4.93 -2.38
CA TRP A 639 0.45 4.91 -2.24
C TRP A 639 1.19 4.67 -3.57
N GLY A 640 0.91 5.58 -4.50
CA GLY A 640 1.34 5.52 -5.88
C GLY A 640 0.24 4.99 -6.80
N PHE A 641 0.50 4.99 -8.09
CA PHE A 641 -0.43 4.47 -9.10
C PHE A 641 0.24 3.96 -10.39
N TRP A 642 1.57 4.02 -10.50
CA TRP A 642 2.32 3.73 -11.72
C TRP A 642 3.32 2.61 -11.48
N GLU A 643 3.30 1.56 -12.29
CA GLU A 643 3.97 0.25 -12.03
C GLU A 643 5.39 0.33 -11.48
N LEU A 644 6.28 1.05 -12.16
CA LEU A 644 7.69 1.14 -11.77
C LEU A 644 7.98 2.20 -10.69
N PHE A 645 6.94 2.84 -10.16
CA PHE A 645 7.02 3.82 -9.06
C PHE A 645 6.26 3.38 -7.81
N MET A 646 5.81 2.12 -7.75
CA MET A 646 5.16 1.54 -6.58
C MET A 646 6.20 0.98 -5.59
N SER A 647 5.92 1.08 -4.29
CA SER A 647 6.70 0.36 -3.26
C SER A 647 6.33 -1.12 -3.16
N ARG A 648 5.08 -1.48 -3.50
CA ARG A 648 4.55 -2.85 -3.56
C ARG A 648 4.36 -3.25 -5.02
N GLU A 649 4.88 -4.42 -5.38
CA GLU A 649 4.67 -5.00 -6.71
C GLU A 649 3.19 -5.23 -6.97
N ASN A 650 2.79 -5.13 -8.23
CA ASN A 650 1.41 -5.33 -8.66
C ASN A 650 0.41 -4.47 -7.89
N SER A 651 0.73 -3.21 -7.56
CA SER A 651 -0.21 -2.31 -6.87
C SER A 651 -0.62 -1.09 -7.69
N HIS A 652 -0.30 -1.07 -8.98
CA HIS A 652 -0.50 0.07 -9.87
C HIS A 652 -1.87 0.12 -10.56
N LEU A 653 -2.23 1.32 -11.02
CA LEU A 653 -3.38 1.59 -11.91
C LEU A 653 -2.95 1.71 -13.38
N VAL A 654 -1.71 2.19 -13.58
CA VAL A 654 -1.12 2.46 -14.89
C VAL A 654 0.15 1.63 -15.02
N ASN A 655 0.24 0.84 -16.09
CA ASN A 655 1.42 0.04 -16.42
C ASN A 655 2.62 0.94 -16.70
N ALA A 656 3.82 0.37 -16.69
CA ALA A 656 5.08 1.10 -16.81
C ALA A 656 5.11 2.12 -17.96
N GLU A 657 4.51 1.76 -19.10
CA GLU A 657 4.49 2.54 -20.35
C GLU A 657 3.23 3.40 -20.55
N GLY A 658 2.39 3.57 -19.51
CA GLY A 658 1.26 4.51 -19.53
C GLY A 658 -0.11 3.93 -19.84
N GLU A 659 -0.21 2.62 -20.11
CA GLU A 659 -1.48 1.95 -20.37
C GLU A 659 -2.27 1.68 -19.08
N LEU A 660 -3.58 1.95 -19.08
CA LEU A 660 -4.45 1.64 -17.95
C LEU A 660 -4.73 0.14 -17.86
N ASN A 661 -4.48 -0.43 -16.68
CA ASN A 661 -4.88 -1.78 -16.34
C ASN A 661 -6.34 -1.81 -15.83
N GLU A 662 -6.88 -3.00 -15.52
CA GLU A 662 -8.26 -3.12 -15.04
C GLU A 662 -8.55 -2.37 -13.73
N ALA A 663 -7.57 -2.28 -12.82
CA ALA A 663 -7.71 -1.49 -11.59
C ALA A 663 -7.80 0.01 -11.88
N GLY A 664 -7.00 0.52 -12.82
CA GLY A 664 -7.09 1.90 -13.29
C GLY A 664 -8.42 2.21 -13.96
N LYS A 665 -8.92 1.31 -14.81
CA LYS A 665 -10.26 1.44 -15.43
C LYS A 665 -11.36 1.47 -14.37
N ARG A 666 -11.31 0.58 -13.37
CA ARG A 666 -12.28 0.52 -12.27
C ARG A 666 -12.24 1.79 -11.42
N TYR A 667 -11.06 2.29 -11.08
CA TYR A 667 -10.87 3.55 -10.37
C TYR A 667 -11.52 4.73 -11.10
N LEU A 668 -11.26 4.88 -12.41
CA LEU A 668 -11.85 5.95 -13.20
C LEU A 668 -13.37 5.81 -13.32
N ALA A 669 -13.89 4.59 -13.43
CA ALA A 669 -15.32 4.33 -13.42
C ALA A 669 -15.98 4.75 -12.09
N LEU A 670 -15.36 4.46 -10.95
CA LEU A 670 -15.83 4.92 -9.64
C LEU A 670 -15.82 6.44 -9.54
N LYS A 671 -14.78 7.11 -10.03
CA LYS A 671 -14.76 8.58 -10.08
C LYS A 671 -15.90 9.17 -10.90
N GLN A 672 -16.30 8.52 -11.99
CA GLN A 672 -17.48 8.92 -12.76
C GLN A 672 -18.80 8.61 -12.03
N GLU A 673 -18.91 7.44 -11.37
CA GLU A 673 -20.06 7.07 -10.53
C GLU A 673 -20.27 8.10 -9.40
N TRP A 674 -19.18 8.68 -8.89
CA TRP A 674 -19.20 9.66 -7.81
C TRP A 674 -19.34 11.11 -8.29
N LEU A 675 -19.91 11.32 -9.47
CA LEU A 675 -20.39 12.63 -9.91
C LEU A 675 -21.92 12.68 -9.86
N SER A 676 -22.44 13.85 -9.50
CA SER A 676 -23.87 14.10 -9.44
C SER A 676 -24.36 14.74 -10.73
N HIS A 677 -25.38 14.13 -11.31
CA HIS A 677 -26.05 14.61 -12.51
C HIS A 677 -27.55 14.60 -12.27
N SER A 678 -28.24 15.66 -12.68
CA SER A 678 -29.69 15.76 -12.56
C SER A 678 -30.25 16.61 -13.69
N HIS A 679 -31.47 16.33 -14.11
CA HIS A 679 -32.18 17.17 -15.06
C HIS A 679 -33.69 17.12 -14.79
N GLY A 680 -34.38 18.17 -15.21
CA GLY A 680 -35.82 18.25 -15.06
C GLY A 680 -36.31 19.65 -15.40
N TYR A 681 -37.53 19.95 -15.01
CA TYR A 681 -38.15 21.25 -15.27
C TYR A 681 -38.20 22.05 -13.98
N VAL A 682 -38.15 23.38 -14.13
CA VAL A 682 -38.43 24.30 -13.03
C VAL A 682 -39.88 24.10 -12.58
N ASP A 683 -40.10 24.02 -11.27
CA ASP A 683 -41.43 23.88 -10.68
C ASP A 683 -42.22 25.21 -10.68
N GLU A 684 -43.48 25.15 -10.21
CA GLU A 684 -44.37 26.31 -10.14
C GLU A 684 -43.84 27.42 -9.20
N GLN A 685 -42.92 27.08 -8.29
CA GLN A 685 -42.29 28.01 -7.35
C GLN A 685 -40.98 28.59 -7.91
N GLY A 686 -40.61 28.28 -9.16
CA GLY A 686 -39.38 28.76 -9.78
C GLY A 686 -38.13 28.00 -9.29
N GLN A 687 -38.27 26.75 -8.84
CA GLN A 687 -37.21 25.97 -8.22
C GLN A 687 -36.92 24.66 -8.95
N PHE A 688 -35.72 24.12 -8.72
CA PHE A 688 -35.34 22.78 -9.11
C PHE A 688 -34.50 22.14 -8.01
N SER A 689 -34.97 21.01 -7.48
CA SER A 689 -34.34 20.32 -6.36
C SER A 689 -33.71 18.99 -6.78
N PHE A 690 -32.54 18.68 -6.23
CA PHE A 690 -31.85 17.39 -6.43
C PHE A 690 -30.93 17.08 -5.24
N ARG A 691 -30.45 15.83 -5.14
CA ARG A 691 -29.39 15.47 -4.18
C ARG A 691 -28.05 15.37 -4.90
N GLY A 692 -27.02 16.00 -4.34
CA GLY A 692 -25.68 16.04 -4.94
C GLY A 692 -24.55 15.95 -3.92
N PHE A 693 -23.40 15.45 -4.37
CA PHE A 693 -22.13 15.46 -3.62
C PHE A 693 -21.63 16.90 -3.42
N SER A 694 -20.76 17.13 -2.45
CA SER A 694 -20.00 18.38 -2.40
C SER A 694 -19.09 18.51 -3.62
N GLY A 695 -18.98 19.70 -4.17
CA GLY A 695 -18.26 19.92 -5.42
C GLY A 695 -18.63 21.17 -6.20
N THR A 696 -17.97 21.31 -7.33
CA THR A 696 -18.29 22.34 -8.33
C THR A 696 -19.24 21.78 -9.38
N TYR A 697 -20.27 22.56 -9.72
CA TYR A 697 -21.34 22.20 -10.64
C TYR A 697 -21.51 23.24 -11.73
N ASN A 698 -21.89 22.77 -12.92
CA ASN A 698 -22.48 23.60 -13.96
C ASN A 698 -23.97 23.32 -14.04
N VAL A 699 -24.77 24.39 -14.08
CA VAL A 699 -26.20 24.33 -14.41
C VAL A 699 -26.42 25.00 -15.76
N GLU A 700 -27.06 24.27 -16.66
CA GLU A 700 -27.58 24.76 -17.93
C GLU A 700 -29.10 24.93 -17.82
N VAL A 701 -29.57 26.13 -18.10
CA VAL A 701 -30.99 26.49 -18.10
C VAL A 701 -31.40 26.82 -19.52
N VAL A 702 -32.34 26.05 -20.06
CA VAL A 702 -32.85 26.18 -21.42
C VAL A 702 -34.29 26.65 -21.36
N THR A 703 -34.52 27.88 -21.79
CA THR A 703 -35.86 28.46 -21.99
C THR A 703 -36.21 28.42 -23.48
N LEU A 704 -37.43 28.82 -23.83
CA LEU A 704 -37.84 28.96 -25.25
C LEU A 704 -37.00 30.00 -26.03
N ALA A 705 -36.40 30.97 -25.33
CA ALA A 705 -35.71 32.09 -25.96
C ALA A 705 -34.18 32.01 -25.85
N LYS A 706 -33.64 31.40 -24.78
CA LYS A 706 -32.20 31.40 -24.51
C LYS A 706 -31.73 30.15 -23.78
N LYS A 707 -30.45 29.85 -23.93
CA LYS A 707 -29.70 28.87 -23.15
C LYS A 707 -28.65 29.59 -22.33
N VAL A 708 -28.68 29.43 -21.01
CA VAL A 708 -27.76 30.07 -20.06
C VAL A 708 -27.02 28.98 -19.29
N THR A 709 -25.71 29.16 -19.08
CA THR A 709 -24.90 28.26 -18.24
C THR A 709 -24.29 29.05 -17.10
N LYS A 710 -24.39 28.54 -15.87
CA LYS A 710 -23.80 29.11 -14.66
C LYS A 710 -23.03 28.03 -13.89
N THR A 711 -22.04 28.46 -13.13
CA THR A 711 -21.27 27.60 -12.22
C THR A 711 -21.60 27.95 -10.78
N PHE A 712 -21.73 26.94 -9.92
CA PHE A 712 -21.94 27.09 -8.49
C PHE A 712 -21.20 25.99 -7.72
N VAL A 713 -20.98 26.21 -6.42
CA VAL A 713 -20.30 25.28 -5.51
C VAL A 713 -21.30 24.76 -4.48
N VAL A 714 -21.16 23.49 -4.12
CA VAL A 714 -21.91 22.83 -3.05
C VAL A 714 -20.91 22.44 -1.97
N ASP A 715 -20.94 23.13 -0.84
CA ASP A 715 -20.10 22.78 0.31
C ASP A 715 -20.64 21.55 1.06
N LYS A 716 -19.74 20.82 1.74
CA LYS A 716 -20.09 19.73 2.66
C LYS A 716 -21.06 20.23 3.74
N GLY A 717 -22.11 19.46 4.04
CA GLY A 717 -23.06 19.77 5.11
C GLY A 717 -24.32 18.92 5.06
N ASP A 718 -25.05 18.88 6.17
CA ASP A 718 -26.20 17.97 6.36
C ASP A 718 -27.56 18.60 6.03
N SER A 719 -27.65 19.94 6.03
CA SER A 719 -28.89 20.67 5.74
C SER A 719 -29.10 20.86 4.23
N SER A 720 -30.32 21.18 3.80
CA SER A 720 -30.59 21.55 2.41
C SER A 720 -29.86 22.87 2.06
N LEU A 721 -29.23 22.93 0.89
CA LEU A 721 -28.55 24.13 0.37
C LEU A 721 -29.44 24.86 -0.63
N VAL A 722 -29.68 26.15 -0.42
CA VAL A 722 -30.38 26.99 -1.39
C VAL A 722 -29.38 27.80 -2.19
N VAL A 723 -29.40 27.67 -3.52
CA VAL A 723 -28.52 28.40 -4.44
C VAL A 723 -29.37 29.28 -5.35
N SER A 724 -29.08 30.58 -5.40
CA SER A 724 -29.79 31.51 -6.29
C SER A 724 -29.07 31.58 -7.64
N ILE A 725 -29.82 31.39 -8.74
CA ILE A 725 -29.34 31.42 -10.11
C ILE A 725 -30.03 32.56 -10.85
N ASP A 726 -29.25 33.58 -11.21
CA ASP A 726 -29.76 34.76 -11.92
C ASP A 726 -29.52 34.65 -13.44
N LEU A 727 -30.59 34.78 -14.24
CA LEU A 727 -30.66 34.33 -15.64
C LEU A 727 -30.58 35.40 -16.73
#